data_AF-A0ABD3NNV6-F1
#
_entry.id   AF-A0ABD3NNV6-F1
#
_cell.length_a   1.000
_cell.length_b   1.000
_cell.length_c   1.000
_cell.angle_alpha   90.00
_cell.angle_beta   90.00
_cell.angle_gamma   90.00
#
_symmetry.space_group_name_H-M   'P 1'
#
loop_
_entity.id
_entity.type
_entity.pdbx_description
1 polymer ?
#
loop_
_entity_poly.entity_id
_entity_poly.type
_entity_poly.pdbx_seq_one_letter_code
_entity_poly.pdbx_strand_id
1 'polypeptide(L)'
;MADDSWANIEMQSSEDAEEEDEPPRELDPGSNRRGCRGAITDIHRSLVKKEAYDDTLSKVQSNLIRNNSGCNSVKLKNVFDKHLEQFRIATGSEKEFDEDFLMDMACMGKSLRTLNAEVTLGELEEMEHRRNLERAPSKRVRKTVIKMNAWHQKHTLKEMLRVSKLNPGMAWLTSFYRCDPRWQIGRFFDEVAKEGGNVPMDETLKASPLPDLFCKASVFTVWRPTSDEAIKNMMLGVACGKGLDIKGKSAKQGNISSYVPFLQIYEGPHKQECKSYMKPNHKIRIFYQDEKCRDKARDVIHGAMGMITANNKLQCAEPEAQDIVNDTDFTKDPIELFALDIEEPLFWECYVMMQDCSRTDGTGWDIGRKSLPPFMSMNLDTIRRTPGKGEPRAVVYQMSKTNPMEPRMLLMAYEENGGVKPVVSDFDCFILGSRGVRYKNPIPPDQVELLQWSVRNIGEVLDARASASFRDQADWIDTWFQVLNKYEDYHPKPPRFGNGDPKSYEIIEVGVSRLHDTGCVRHGAECFNWYFPQEIDDEFLVISDTLPGNIKWKKMNVKELQEILIEKIDVGFTFPINPKWVLCDPGWKRVYDKLLASNHPNVQDSINCWLPPESGLREQIEEISARHPDGFKVKKNKMLQFKSSTLTVIRMNEREKKMLASGSSVNGED
;
A
#
# COMPACT_ATOMS: atom_id res chain seq x y z
N MET A 1 11.87 46.32 17.02
CA MET A 1 11.85 47.02 18.32
C MET A 1 10.71 48.01 18.25
N ALA A 2 9.69 47.87 19.09
CA ALA A 2 8.51 48.74 19.18
C ALA A 2 7.64 48.85 17.89
N ASP A 3 6.31 48.98 17.94
CA ASP A 3 5.40 48.89 19.10
C ASP A 3 4.10 48.16 18.71
N ASP A 4 3.45 47.57 19.71
CA ASP A 4 2.10 47.00 19.61
C ASP A 4 1.00 48.08 19.68
N SER A 5 -0.14 47.84 19.05
CA SER A 5 -1.41 48.43 19.52
C SER A 5 -2.60 47.51 19.22
N TRP A 6 -3.49 47.40 20.20
CA TRP A 6 -4.70 46.57 20.16
C TRP A 6 -5.93 47.42 19.81
N ALA A 7 -6.93 46.81 19.16
CA ALA A 7 -8.33 47.22 19.26
C ALA A 7 -9.27 46.01 19.06
N ASN A 8 -10.24 45.85 19.96
CA ASN A 8 -11.30 44.84 19.83
C ASN A 8 -12.49 45.40 19.02
N ILE A 9 -13.32 44.50 18.49
CA ILE A 9 -14.74 44.79 18.19
C ILE A 9 -15.58 43.70 18.87
N GLU A 10 -16.71 44.09 19.45
CA GLU A 10 -17.49 43.29 20.38
C GLU A 10 -18.50 42.35 19.70
N MET A 11 -18.99 41.38 20.48
CA MET A 11 -20.23 40.66 20.16
C MET A 11 -21.44 41.57 20.32
N GLN A 12 -22.48 41.37 19.51
CA GLN A 12 -23.85 41.63 19.93
C GLN A 12 -24.71 40.40 19.66
N SER A 13 -25.54 40.07 20.65
CA SER A 13 -26.52 38.99 20.65
C SER A 13 -27.92 39.59 20.61
N SER A 14 -28.84 38.91 19.92
CA SER A 14 -30.27 39.05 20.18
C SER A 14 -30.95 37.73 19.83
N GLU A 15 -31.56 37.12 20.85
CA GLU A 15 -32.67 36.20 20.70
C GLU A 15 -33.94 37.04 20.45
N ASP A 16 -34.97 36.45 19.83
CA ASP A 16 -36.39 36.67 20.13
C ASP A 16 -37.24 35.73 19.28
N ALA A 17 -38.35 35.23 19.84
CA ALA A 17 -39.28 34.32 19.16
C ALA A 17 -40.67 34.32 19.82
N GLU A 18 -41.71 34.57 19.02
CA GLU A 18 -43.15 34.32 19.22
C GLU A 18 -43.75 34.45 17.79
N GLU A 19 -44.53 33.54 17.22
CA GLU A 19 -45.80 32.90 17.64
C GLU A 19 -47.05 33.77 17.36
N GLU A 20 -47.90 33.33 16.41
CA GLU A 20 -49.38 33.43 16.35
C GLU A 20 -49.88 33.03 14.94
N ASP A 21 -50.84 32.08 14.82
CA ASP A 21 -51.96 32.12 13.84
C ASP A 21 -52.97 30.94 14.00
N GLU A 22 -54.19 31.25 14.44
CA GLU A 22 -55.46 30.48 14.35
C GLU A 22 -56.60 31.48 14.73
N PRO A 23 -57.93 31.29 14.47
CA PRO A 23 -58.68 30.02 14.33
C PRO A 23 -59.74 30.04 13.15
N PRO A 24 -61.06 29.70 13.27
CA PRO A 24 -61.58 28.35 12.90
C PRO A 24 -62.95 28.26 12.13
N ARG A 25 -63.49 27.02 11.96
CA ARG A 25 -64.91 26.59 11.70
C ARG A 25 -65.47 26.71 10.25
N GLU A 26 -66.46 25.94 9.76
CA GLU A 26 -67.25 24.75 10.23
C GLU A 26 -67.96 24.01 9.05
N LEU A 27 -68.21 22.68 9.17
CA LEU A 27 -69.31 21.85 8.57
C LEU A 27 -69.39 21.66 7.00
N ASP A 28 -69.91 20.59 6.36
CA ASP A 28 -70.50 19.27 6.78
C ASP A 28 -70.16 18.10 5.75
N PRO A 29 -70.89 16.96 5.49
CA PRO A 29 -70.25 15.63 5.50
C PRO A 29 -70.35 14.74 4.21
N GLY A 30 -69.55 13.64 4.14
CA GLY A 30 -69.34 12.85 2.89
C GLY A 30 -69.32 11.29 2.92
N SER A 31 -69.40 10.62 4.07
CA SER A 31 -69.67 9.16 4.26
C SER A 31 -68.60 8.05 4.05
N ASN A 32 -68.77 6.98 4.86
CA ASN A 32 -68.50 5.54 4.64
C ASN A 32 -67.08 4.90 4.70
N ARG A 33 -66.87 4.16 5.82
CA ARG A 33 -66.30 2.78 5.93
C ARG A 33 -64.82 2.58 5.53
N ARG A 34 -63.97 1.98 6.38
CA ARG A 34 -64.22 0.78 7.21
C ARG A 34 -63.23 0.73 8.39
N GLY A 35 -63.70 0.44 9.60
CA GLY A 35 -62.85 0.32 10.81
C GLY A 35 -62.60 -1.13 11.23
N CYS A 36 -61.56 -1.36 12.04
CA CYS A 36 -61.17 -2.65 12.64
C CYS A 36 -60.85 -2.49 14.14
N ARG A 37 -60.94 -3.59 14.89
CA ARG A 37 -60.54 -3.82 16.31
C ARG A 37 -61.47 -3.28 17.41
N GLY A 38 -61.48 -4.02 18.53
CA GLY A 38 -61.96 -3.61 19.85
C GLY A 38 -62.15 -4.81 20.81
N ALA A 39 -61.66 -4.70 22.06
CA ALA A 39 -61.86 -5.61 23.21
C ALA A 39 -61.36 -7.10 23.10
N ILE A 40 -60.69 -7.75 24.07
CA ILE A 40 -60.13 -7.40 25.40
C ILE A 40 -61.18 -6.95 26.44
N THR A 41 -61.49 -7.65 27.55
CA THR A 41 -60.84 -8.77 28.30
C THR A 41 -61.80 -9.92 28.64
N ASP A 42 -61.27 -11.09 29.06
CA ASP A 42 -61.57 -11.65 30.41
C ASP A 42 -60.64 -12.83 30.78
N ILE A 43 -60.60 -13.23 32.06
CA ILE A 43 -59.47 -13.92 32.70
C ILE A 43 -59.89 -15.20 33.47
N HIS A 44 -59.18 -16.32 33.23
CA HIS A 44 -59.19 -17.60 34.00
C HIS A 44 -60.55 -18.37 34.08
N ARG A 45 -60.65 -19.71 34.03
CA ARG A 45 -59.69 -20.77 34.43
C ARG A 45 -60.03 -22.18 33.84
N SER A 46 -59.21 -22.70 32.94
CA SER A 46 -58.98 -24.16 32.73
C SER A 46 -57.78 -24.32 31.78
N LEU A 47 -56.55 -24.71 32.15
CA LEU A 47 -56.07 -25.57 33.26
C LEU A 47 -56.50 -27.05 33.19
N VAL A 48 -56.18 -27.71 32.07
CA VAL A 48 -55.46 -29.00 32.04
C VAL A 48 -54.50 -28.97 30.83
N LYS A 49 -53.41 -29.76 30.84
CA LYS A 49 -52.49 -30.02 29.70
C LYS A 49 -51.50 -28.88 29.31
N LYS A 50 -50.76 -28.31 30.28
CA LYS A 50 -49.51 -27.58 29.97
C LYS A 50 -48.30 -28.05 30.80
N GLU A 51 -48.11 -29.36 30.89
CA GLU A 51 -46.97 -30.00 31.61
C GLU A 51 -46.18 -31.00 30.73
N ALA A 52 -46.53 -31.12 29.44
CA ALA A 52 -45.97 -32.12 28.53
C ALA A 52 -45.17 -31.52 27.34
N TYR A 53 -44.71 -30.27 27.45
CA TYR A 53 -44.03 -29.56 26.36
C TYR A 53 -42.74 -28.84 26.81
N ASP A 54 -42.75 -28.22 28.00
CA ASP A 54 -41.62 -27.44 28.51
C ASP A 54 -40.43 -28.34 28.94
N ASP A 55 -40.68 -29.57 29.42
CA ASP A 55 -39.65 -30.58 29.74
C ASP A 55 -38.89 -31.07 28.49
N THR A 56 -39.51 -31.02 27.31
CA THR A 56 -38.84 -31.38 26.05
C THR A 56 -37.86 -30.30 25.60
N LEU A 57 -38.23 -29.01 25.67
CA LEU A 57 -37.31 -27.91 25.33
C LEU A 57 -36.09 -27.89 26.27
N SER A 58 -36.29 -28.03 27.58
CA SER A 58 -35.18 -27.97 28.55
C SER A 58 -34.15 -29.08 28.35
N LYS A 59 -34.59 -30.27 27.91
CA LYS A 59 -33.71 -31.42 27.59
C LYS A 59 -32.99 -31.25 26.25
N VAL A 60 -33.62 -30.60 25.26
CA VAL A 60 -32.96 -30.24 23.99
C VAL A 60 -31.87 -29.18 24.22
N GLN A 61 -32.16 -28.10 24.96
CA GLN A 61 -31.16 -27.06 25.28
C GLN A 61 -29.97 -27.62 26.09
N SER A 62 -30.23 -28.48 27.07
CA SER A 62 -29.18 -29.10 27.89
C SER A 62 -28.21 -29.98 27.08
N ASN A 63 -28.69 -30.65 26.03
CA ASN A 63 -27.87 -31.50 25.18
C ASN A 63 -27.11 -30.70 24.08
N LEU A 64 -27.67 -29.61 23.55
CA LEU A 64 -26.92 -28.72 22.65
C LEU A 64 -25.75 -28.02 23.36
N ILE A 65 -25.93 -27.61 24.63
CA ILE A 65 -24.89 -26.91 25.39
C ILE A 65 -23.71 -27.84 25.77
N ARG A 66 -23.95 -29.14 25.96
CA ARG A 66 -22.88 -30.11 26.35
C ARG A 66 -22.03 -30.65 25.21
N ASN A 67 -22.54 -30.69 23.97
CA ASN A 67 -21.81 -31.32 22.85
C ASN A 67 -21.01 -30.34 21.99
N ASN A 68 -20.96 -29.04 22.34
CA ASN A 68 -20.30 -28.01 21.53
C ASN A 68 -19.04 -27.42 22.20
N SER A 69 -18.36 -28.18 23.06
CA SER A 69 -17.03 -27.85 23.60
C SER A 69 -15.90 -28.07 22.59
N GLY A 70 -16.13 -27.69 21.34
CA GLY A 70 -15.14 -27.63 20.26
C GLY A 70 -14.77 -26.17 20.00
N CYS A 71 -13.48 -25.86 19.88
CA CYS A 71 -13.00 -24.48 19.80
C CYS A 71 -13.49 -23.76 18.53
N ASN A 72 -14.57 -22.99 18.67
CA ASN A 72 -15.08 -22.05 17.67
C ASN A 72 -14.18 -20.81 17.58
N SER A 73 -12.94 -21.02 17.16
CA SER A 73 -12.11 -19.93 16.64
C SER A 73 -12.84 -19.27 15.46
N VAL A 74 -13.22 -18.00 15.63
CA VAL A 74 -13.89 -17.21 14.58
C VAL A 74 -12.89 -17.00 13.45
N LYS A 75 -12.91 -17.90 12.47
CA LYS A 75 -12.02 -17.82 11.31
C LYS A 75 -12.36 -16.56 10.51
N LEU A 76 -11.46 -15.59 10.53
CA LEU A 76 -11.50 -14.38 9.73
C LEU A 76 -11.54 -14.75 8.23
N LYS A 77 -12.75 -15.00 7.70
CA LYS A 77 -12.96 -15.41 6.30
C LYS A 77 -12.47 -14.30 5.38
N ASN A 78 -11.32 -14.52 4.77
CA ASN A 78 -10.69 -13.56 3.86
C ASN A 78 -11.54 -13.40 2.58
N VAL A 79 -11.20 -12.43 1.72
CA VAL A 79 -12.00 -12.14 0.51
C VAL A 79 -12.07 -13.36 -0.43
N PHE A 80 -11.02 -14.17 -0.48
CA PHE A 80 -11.00 -15.42 -1.24
C PHE A 80 -11.83 -16.53 -0.60
N ASP A 81 -11.88 -16.66 0.73
CA ASP A 81 -12.80 -17.62 1.39
C ASP A 81 -14.26 -17.29 1.09
N LYS A 82 -14.61 -15.99 1.14
CA LYS A 82 -15.95 -15.49 0.79
C LYS A 82 -16.26 -15.75 -0.70
N HIS A 83 -15.29 -15.54 -1.58
CA HIS A 83 -15.44 -15.86 -3.00
C HIS A 83 -15.48 -17.37 -3.30
N LEU A 84 -14.72 -18.21 -2.60
CA LEU A 84 -14.74 -19.67 -2.76
C LEU A 84 -16.10 -20.25 -2.30
N GLU A 85 -16.66 -19.71 -1.22
CA GLU A 85 -18.00 -20.06 -0.77
C GLU A 85 -19.07 -19.61 -1.78
N GLN A 86 -18.97 -18.38 -2.29
CA GLN A 86 -19.81 -17.94 -3.41
C GLN A 86 -19.66 -18.87 -4.63
N PHE A 87 -18.47 -19.38 -4.95
CA PHE A 87 -18.28 -20.33 -6.06
C PHE A 87 -18.99 -21.66 -5.82
N ARG A 88 -18.91 -22.24 -4.61
CA ARG A 88 -19.63 -23.47 -4.23
C ARG A 88 -21.14 -23.30 -4.42
N ILE A 89 -21.71 -22.25 -3.83
CA ILE A 89 -23.14 -21.90 -3.93
C ILE A 89 -23.53 -21.67 -5.40
N ALA A 90 -22.73 -20.90 -6.13
CA ALA A 90 -22.95 -20.56 -7.53
C ALA A 90 -22.91 -21.77 -8.48
N THR A 91 -22.07 -22.78 -8.18
CA THR A 91 -21.92 -23.97 -9.03
C THR A 91 -22.81 -25.15 -8.61
N GLY A 92 -23.50 -25.08 -7.47
CA GLY A 92 -24.25 -26.22 -6.91
C GLY A 92 -23.35 -27.38 -6.45
N SER A 93 -22.07 -27.11 -6.22
CA SER A 93 -21.08 -28.14 -5.85
C SER A 93 -21.10 -28.41 -4.34
N GLU A 94 -22.16 -29.05 -3.86
CA GLU A 94 -22.24 -29.57 -2.48
C GLU A 94 -21.32 -30.77 -2.24
N LYS A 95 -20.91 -31.47 -3.31
CA LYS A 95 -19.85 -32.46 -3.19
C LYS A 95 -18.56 -31.78 -2.77
N GLU A 96 -17.90 -32.34 -1.74
CA GLU A 96 -16.46 -32.16 -1.60
C GLU A 96 -15.81 -32.46 -2.95
N PHE A 97 -14.92 -31.58 -3.40
CA PHE A 97 -14.17 -31.83 -4.62
C PHE A 97 -13.39 -33.13 -4.41
N ASP A 98 -13.60 -34.08 -5.31
CA ASP A 98 -12.80 -35.30 -5.39
C ASP A 98 -11.31 -34.94 -5.27
N GLU A 99 -10.52 -35.77 -4.59
CA GLU A 99 -9.09 -35.53 -4.51
C GLU A 99 -8.53 -35.34 -5.92
N ASP A 100 -9.03 -36.04 -6.93
CA ASP A 100 -8.61 -35.86 -8.34
C ASP A 100 -8.93 -34.47 -8.93
N PHE A 101 -10.00 -33.77 -8.54
CA PHE A 101 -10.27 -32.41 -9.05
C PHE A 101 -9.42 -31.35 -8.32
N LEU A 102 -9.27 -31.49 -7.01
CA LEU A 102 -8.31 -30.68 -6.24
C LEU A 102 -6.88 -30.96 -6.71
N MET A 103 -6.57 -32.20 -7.05
CA MET A 103 -5.31 -32.62 -7.62
C MET A 103 -5.14 -32.05 -9.02
N ASP A 104 -6.16 -31.99 -9.89
CA ASP A 104 -6.01 -31.40 -11.23
C ASP A 104 -5.77 -29.87 -11.17
N MET A 105 -6.39 -29.17 -10.22
CA MET A 105 -6.05 -27.78 -9.90
C MET A 105 -4.64 -27.64 -9.31
N ALA A 106 -4.24 -28.49 -8.37
CA ALA A 106 -2.87 -28.51 -7.83
C ALA A 106 -1.84 -28.91 -8.91
N CYS A 107 -2.24 -29.73 -9.88
CA CYS A 107 -1.44 -30.21 -11.01
C CYS A 107 -1.25 -29.16 -12.10
N MET A 108 -1.90 -28.00 -11.99
CA MET A 108 -1.39 -26.79 -12.66
C MET A 108 0.01 -26.39 -12.17
N GLY A 109 0.50 -27.02 -11.09
CA GLY A 109 1.91 -27.17 -10.71
C GLY A 109 2.26 -28.60 -10.25
N LYS A 110 2.21 -29.61 -11.15
CA LYS A 110 2.82 -30.95 -10.90
C LYS A 110 4.29 -30.82 -10.45
N SER A 111 4.83 -31.69 -9.59
CA SER A 111 4.37 -33.06 -9.25
C SER A 111 4.72 -33.47 -7.82
N LEU A 112 3.83 -34.22 -7.14
CA LEU A 112 4.13 -35.57 -6.60
C LEU A 112 2.97 -36.22 -5.82
N ARG A 113 2.48 -37.34 -6.36
CA ARG A 113 2.19 -38.61 -5.66
C ARG A 113 2.62 -39.72 -6.66
N THR A 114 3.02 -40.92 -6.28
CA THR A 114 2.93 -41.68 -5.02
C THR A 114 4.24 -42.40 -4.70
N LEU A 115 4.58 -42.54 -3.41
CA LEU A 115 4.89 -43.83 -2.76
C LEU A 115 5.01 -43.64 -1.23
N ASN A 116 4.72 -44.70 -0.48
CA ASN A 116 4.82 -44.70 0.98
C ASN A 116 6.24 -45.07 1.43
N ALA A 117 6.97 -44.12 2.01
CA ALA A 117 8.18 -44.34 2.80
C ALA A 117 8.43 -43.10 3.69
N GLU A 118 9.11 -43.28 4.82
CA GLU A 118 9.60 -42.16 5.63
C GLU A 118 10.82 -41.54 4.94
N VAL A 119 10.67 -40.33 4.39
CA VAL A 119 11.75 -39.58 3.73
C VAL A 119 12.38 -38.61 4.73
N THR A 120 13.71 -38.62 4.81
CA THR A 120 14.45 -37.79 5.77
C THR A 120 14.60 -36.34 5.29
N LEU A 121 14.89 -35.43 6.23
CA LEU A 121 14.97 -33.99 5.94
C LEU A 121 16.04 -33.65 4.88
N GLY A 122 17.20 -34.33 4.89
CA GLY A 122 18.26 -34.11 3.92
C GLY A 122 17.89 -34.54 2.48
N GLU A 123 17.07 -35.58 2.33
CA GLU A 123 16.56 -36.01 1.02
C GLU A 123 15.54 -34.99 0.45
N LEU A 124 14.78 -34.34 1.33
CA LEU A 124 13.90 -33.22 0.99
C LEU A 124 14.69 -31.98 0.55
N GLU A 125 15.76 -31.64 1.27
CA GLU A 125 16.66 -30.54 0.91
C GLU A 125 17.38 -30.79 -0.43
N GLU A 126 17.89 -32.00 -0.66
CA GLU A 126 18.54 -32.34 -1.93
C GLU A 126 17.55 -32.35 -3.11
N MET A 127 16.30 -32.77 -2.90
CA MET A 127 15.23 -32.64 -3.90
C MET A 127 14.90 -31.19 -4.24
N GLU A 128 14.79 -30.30 -3.25
CA GLU A 128 14.49 -28.88 -3.51
C GLU A 128 15.70 -28.14 -4.11
N HIS A 129 16.93 -28.53 -3.76
CA HIS A 129 18.14 -28.07 -4.45
C HIS A 129 18.13 -28.47 -5.93
N ARG A 130 17.77 -29.73 -6.24
CA ARG A 130 17.63 -30.23 -7.61
C ARG A 130 16.57 -29.44 -8.41
N ARG A 131 15.39 -29.22 -7.82
CA ARG A 131 14.34 -28.36 -8.40
C ARG A 131 14.80 -26.92 -8.62
N ASN A 132 15.63 -26.37 -7.74
CA ASN A 132 16.17 -25.01 -7.89
C ASN A 132 17.20 -24.90 -9.03
N LEU A 133 18.01 -25.94 -9.27
CA LEU A 133 18.86 -26.01 -10.46
C LEU A 133 18.04 -26.09 -11.76
N GLU A 134 16.91 -26.81 -11.76
CA GLU A 134 16.00 -26.92 -12.91
C GLU A 134 15.18 -25.64 -13.19
N ARG A 135 15.08 -24.70 -12.24
CA ARG A 135 14.23 -23.50 -12.36
C ARG A 135 14.85 -22.36 -13.20
N ALA A 136 16.12 -22.45 -13.59
CA ALA A 136 16.82 -21.39 -14.33
C ALA A 136 17.21 -21.79 -15.77
N PRO A 137 16.96 -20.97 -16.82
CA PRO A 137 16.00 -19.87 -16.96
C PRO A 137 14.94 -20.20 -18.02
N SER A 138 13.92 -20.98 -17.66
CA SER A 138 12.89 -21.42 -18.63
C SER A 138 11.86 -20.32 -18.93
N LYS A 139 11.86 -19.79 -20.17
CA LYS A 139 10.87 -18.82 -20.67
C LYS A 139 9.48 -19.45 -20.84
N ARG A 140 8.78 -19.74 -19.74
CA ARG A 140 7.48 -20.43 -19.76
C ARG A 140 6.34 -19.54 -19.26
N VAL A 141 5.87 -18.64 -20.13
CA VAL A 141 4.61 -17.90 -19.90
C VAL A 141 3.49 -18.92 -19.66
N ARG A 142 2.89 -18.88 -18.46
CA ARG A 142 1.94 -19.92 -18.02
C ARG A 142 0.73 -19.99 -18.95
N LYS A 143 0.24 -21.21 -19.24
CA LYS A 143 -0.96 -21.46 -20.07
C LYS A 143 -2.16 -20.61 -19.63
N THR A 144 -2.29 -20.34 -18.33
CA THR A 144 -3.33 -19.46 -17.75
C THR A 144 -3.20 -18.02 -18.22
N VAL A 145 -2.00 -17.44 -18.27
CA VAL A 145 -1.76 -16.07 -18.78
C VAL A 145 -2.06 -15.97 -20.26
N ILE A 146 -1.69 -17.00 -21.04
CA ILE A 146 -2.03 -17.10 -22.47
C ILE A 146 -3.55 -17.16 -22.66
N LYS A 147 -4.27 -17.98 -21.87
CA LYS A 147 -5.74 -18.02 -21.87
C LYS A 147 -6.35 -16.67 -21.48
N MET A 148 -5.84 -16.01 -20.45
CA MET A 148 -6.38 -14.73 -19.96
C MET A 148 -6.19 -13.59 -20.98
N ASN A 149 -5.03 -13.54 -21.64
CA ASN A 149 -4.76 -12.56 -22.70
C ASN A 149 -5.58 -12.84 -23.97
N ALA A 150 -5.70 -14.10 -24.41
CA ALA A 150 -6.57 -14.49 -25.52
C ALA A 150 -8.07 -14.25 -25.20
N TRP A 151 -8.44 -14.25 -23.92
CA TRP A 151 -9.79 -13.95 -23.45
C TRP A 151 -10.07 -12.43 -23.41
N HIS A 152 -9.11 -11.61 -22.93
CA HIS A 152 -9.16 -10.14 -23.06
C HIS A 152 -9.30 -9.68 -24.52
N GLN A 153 -8.65 -10.39 -25.46
CA GLN A 153 -8.78 -10.14 -26.90
C GLN A 153 -10.14 -10.55 -27.48
N LYS A 154 -10.91 -11.43 -26.81
CA LYS A 154 -12.13 -12.06 -27.37
C LYS A 154 -13.45 -11.50 -26.81
N HIS A 155 -13.48 -10.99 -25.58
CA HIS A 155 -14.72 -10.56 -24.93
C HIS A 155 -14.63 -9.14 -24.36
N THR A 156 -15.55 -8.27 -24.78
CA THR A 156 -15.74 -6.94 -24.16
C THR A 156 -16.41 -7.07 -22.79
N LEU A 157 -16.28 -6.07 -21.92
CA LEU A 157 -16.92 -6.08 -20.59
C LEU A 157 -18.46 -6.24 -20.65
N LYS A 158 -19.09 -5.74 -21.72
CA LYS A 158 -20.53 -5.91 -21.98
C LYS A 158 -20.88 -7.38 -22.28
N GLU A 159 -20.02 -8.08 -23.02
CA GLU A 159 -20.19 -9.52 -23.30
C GLU A 159 -19.81 -10.39 -22.09
N MET A 160 -18.78 -10.01 -21.32
CA MET A 160 -18.45 -10.65 -20.04
C MET A 160 -19.65 -10.59 -19.07
N LEU A 161 -20.30 -9.42 -18.95
CA LEU A 161 -21.53 -9.23 -18.16
C LEU A 161 -22.76 -9.99 -18.70
N ARG A 162 -22.78 -10.33 -20.00
CA ARG A 162 -23.83 -11.16 -20.60
C ARG A 162 -23.60 -12.64 -20.32
N VAL A 163 -22.35 -13.10 -20.44
CA VAL A 163 -21.95 -14.49 -20.18
C VAL A 163 -21.96 -14.81 -18.68
N SER A 164 -21.60 -13.86 -17.80
CA SER A 164 -21.65 -14.08 -16.35
C SER A 164 -23.08 -14.24 -15.82
N LYS A 165 -24.09 -13.65 -16.47
CA LYS A 165 -25.51 -13.90 -16.18
C LYS A 165 -25.99 -15.30 -16.60
N LEU A 166 -25.20 -16.04 -17.37
CA LEU A 166 -25.53 -17.36 -17.91
C LEU A 166 -24.61 -18.48 -17.37
N ASN A 167 -23.47 -18.12 -16.77
CA ASN A 167 -22.52 -19.05 -16.19
C ASN A 167 -22.04 -18.52 -14.83
N PRO A 168 -22.42 -19.15 -13.70
CA PRO A 168 -22.08 -18.66 -12.37
C PRO A 168 -20.57 -18.68 -12.07
N GLY A 169 -19.81 -19.61 -12.64
CA GLY A 169 -18.35 -19.61 -12.57
C GLY A 169 -17.71 -18.42 -13.31
N MET A 170 -18.34 -17.92 -14.37
CA MET A 170 -17.93 -16.68 -15.04
C MET A 170 -18.32 -15.44 -14.23
N ALA A 171 -19.41 -15.46 -13.47
CA ALA A 171 -19.72 -14.41 -12.49
C ALA A 171 -18.66 -14.36 -11.37
N TRP A 172 -18.29 -15.52 -10.82
CA TRP A 172 -17.20 -15.63 -9.84
C TRP A 172 -15.86 -15.12 -10.39
N LEU A 173 -15.43 -15.60 -11.57
CA LEU A 173 -14.15 -15.19 -12.17
C LEU A 173 -14.14 -13.68 -12.46
N THR A 174 -15.28 -13.13 -12.92
CA THR A 174 -15.45 -11.69 -13.10
C THR A 174 -15.37 -10.94 -11.76
N SER A 175 -15.91 -11.49 -10.67
CA SER A 175 -15.81 -10.87 -9.34
C SER A 175 -14.38 -10.87 -8.81
N PHE A 176 -13.68 -12.01 -8.86
CA PHE A 176 -12.29 -12.12 -8.41
C PHE A 176 -11.35 -11.22 -9.22
N TYR A 177 -11.58 -11.08 -10.53
CA TYR A 177 -10.85 -10.13 -11.38
C TYR A 177 -11.05 -8.66 -10.96
N ARG A 178 -12.20 -8.30 -10.34
CA ARG A 178 -12.46 -6.96 -9.81
C ARG A 178 -11.79 -6.68 -8.47
N CYS A 179 -11.27 -7.71 -7.81
CA CYS A 179 -10.41 -7.55 -6.63
C CYS A 179 -9.00 -7.09 -7.02
N ASP A 180 -8.57 -7.26 -8.29
CA ASP A 180 -7.25 -6.84 -8.77
C ASP A 180 -7.11 -5.30 -8.71
N PRO A 181 -6.18 -4.76 -7.89
CA PRO A 181 -5.92 -3.33 -7.81
C PRO A 181 -5.73 -2.65 -9.18
N ARG A 182 -5.13 -3.34 -10.16
CA ARG A 182 -4.88 -2.79 -11.50
C ARG A 182 -6.19 -2.57 -12.26
N TRP A 183 -7.18 -3.44 -12.04
CA TRP A 183 -8.53 -3.26 -12.56
C TRP A 183 -9.27 -2.15 -11.82
N GLN A 184 -9.13 -2.07 -10.49
CA GLN A 184 -9.79 -1.03 -9.68
C GLN A 184 -9.29 0.37 -10.06
N ILE A 185 -7.96 0.55 -10.15
CA ILE A 185 -7.28 1.75 -10.64
C ILE A 185 -7.73 2.07 -12.07
N GLY A 186 -7.62 1.11 -13.00
CA GLY A 186 -8.02 1.31 -14.39
C GLY A 186 -9.49 1.72 -14.53
N ARG A 187 -10.39 1.11 -13.75
CA ARG A 187 -11.80 1.48 -13.69
C ARG A 187 -12.01 2.89 -13.12
N PHE A 188 -11.31 3.25 -12.05
CA PHE A 188 -11.43 4.57 -11.44
C PHE A 188 -11.06 5.67 -12.43
N PHE A 189 -9.90 5.57 -13.09
CA PHE A 189 -9.49 6.55 -14.10
C PHE A 189 -10.34 6.47 -15.38
N ASP A 190 -10.84 5.30 -15.78
CA ASP A 190 -11.86 5.18 -16.83
C ASP A 190 -13.16 5.92 -16.45
N GLU A 191 -13.56 5.99 -15.17
CA GLU A 191 -14.74 6.74 -14.68
C GLU A 191 -14.48 8.25 -14.62
N VAL A 192 -13.36 8.68 -14.03
CA VAL A 192 -12.91 10.09 -14.03
C VAL A 192 -12.80 10.65 -15.46
N ALA A 193 -12.33 9.85 -16.42
CA ALA A 193 -12.26 10.25 -17.82
C ALA A 193 -13.63 10.42 -18.50
N LYS A 194 -14.72 9.82 -17.98
CA LYS A 194 -16.09 10.06 -18.45
C LYS A 194 -16.69 11.30 -17.78
N GLU A 195 -16.51 11.43 -16.47
CA GLU A 195 -17.10 12.49 -15.65
C GLU A 195 -16.42 13.85 -15.85
N GLY A 196 -15.09 13.86 -16.08
CA GLY A 196 -14.31 15.06 -16.40
C GLY A 196 -14.56 15.64 -17.81
N GLY A 197 -15.43 15.01 -18.61
CA GLY A 197 -15.74 15.40 -19.99
C GLY A 197 -16.57 16.68 -20.16
N ASN A 198 -16.66 17.55 -19.15
CA ASN A 198 -17.42 18.80 -19.17
C ASN A 198 -16.73 19.92 -19.98
N VAL A 199 -16.44 19.64 -21.25
CA VAL A 199 -16.13 20.67 -22.25
C VAL A 199 -17.47 21.21 -22.77
N PRO A 200 -17.76 22.52 -22.66
CA PRO A 200 -18.94 23.10 -23.30
C PRO A 200 -18.82 22.93 -24.81
N MET A 201 -19.65 22.07 -25.40
CA MET A 201 -19.73 21.92 -26.85
C MET A 201 -20.40 23.14 -27.48
N ASP A 202 -19.91 23.49 -28.67
CA ASP A 202 -20.62 24.34 -29.62
C ASP A 202 -22.05 23.81 -29.83
N GLU A 203 -23.04 24.69 -29.87
CA GLU A 203 -24.44 24.30 -29.97
C GLU A 203 -24.76 23.64 -31.32
N THR A 204 -24.00 23.97 -32.36
CA THR A 204 -24.08 23.29 -33.66
C THR A 204 -23.56 21.85 -33.60
N LEU A 205 -22.61 21.56 -32.72
CA LEU A 205 -22.11 20.21 -32.49
C LEU A 205 -23.05 19.38 -31.60
N LYS A 206 -23.67 19.97 -30.56
CA LYS A 206 -24.62 19.27 -29.66
C LYS A 206 -25.77 18.54 -30.39
N ALA A 207 -26.14 18.97 -31.59
CA ALA A 207 -27.18 18.35 -32.41
C ALA A 207 -26.75 17.06 -33.14
N SER A 208 -25.46 16.69 -33.09
CA SER A 208 -24.88 15.53 -33.76
C SER A 208 -24.56 14.40 -32.77
N PRO A 209 -24.61 13.12 -33.18
CA PRO A 209 -24.11 11.99 -32.37
C PRO A 209 -22.58 11.80 -32.45
N LEU A 210 -21.88 12.61 -33.25
CA LEU A 210 -20.42 12.54 -33.41
C LEU A 210 -19.58 13.12 -32.24
N PRO A 211 -19.98 14.17 -31.49
CA PRO A 211 -19.12 14.79 -30.47
C PRO A 211 -18.73 13.85 -29.33
N ASP A 212 -19.58 12.89 -28.96
CA ASP A 212 -19.29 11.83 -27.98
C ASP A 212 -18.10 10.95 -28.38
N LEU A 213 -17.76 10.90 -29.68
CA LEU A 213 -16.59 10.19 -30.21
C LEU A 213 -15.33 11.07 -30.25
N PHE A 214 -15.46 12.40 -30.23
CA PHE A 214 -14.35 13.34 -30.50
C PHE A 214 -13.93 14.20 -29.30
N CYS A 215 -14.85 14.61 -28.42
CA CYS A 215 -14.55 15.49 -27.29
C CYS A 215 -14.32 14.74 -25.96
N LYS A 216 -14.46 13.42 -25.95
CA LYS A 216 -14.35 12.62 -24.73
C LYS A 216 -12.94 12.68 -24.13
N ALA A 217 -12.86 13.09 -22.87
CA ALA A 217 -11.62 13.03 -22.11
C ALA A 217 -11.12 11.58 -21.96
N SER A 218 -9.80 11.42 -21.87
CA SER A 218 -9.14 10.12 -21.71
C SER A 218 -7.94 10.28 -20.78
N VAL A 219 -7.65 9.21 -20.02
CA VAL A 219 -6.57 9.18 -19.03
C VAL A 219 -5.74 7.93 -19.25
N PHE A 220 -4.42 8.05 -19.07
CA PHE A 220 -3.55 6.92 -18.77
C PHE A 220 -2.83 7.19 -17.45
N THR A 221 -2.45 6.11 -16.78
CA THR A 221 -1.62 6.19 -15.59
C THR A 221 -0.44 5.24 -15.70
N VAL A 222 0.69 5.67 -15.18
CA VAL A 222 1.96 4.93 -15.13
C VAL A 222 2.30 4.76 -13.65
N TRP A 223 2.67 3.55 -13.26
CA TRP A 223 2.91 3.17 -11.87
C TRP A 223 4.27 2.47 -11.73
N ARG A 224 4.92 2.64 -10.59
CA ARG A 224 6.11 1.85 -10.21
C ARG A 224 5.78 0.35 -10.09
N PRO A 225 6.79 -0.55 -10.14
CA PRO A 225 6.55 -1.99 -10.16
C PRO A 225 6.18 -2.55 -8.77
N THR A 226 4.89 -2.50 -8.42
CA THR A 226 4.33 -3.26 -7.29
C THR A 226 4.48 -4.78 -7.52
N SER A 227 4.83 -5.53 -6.48
CA SER A 227 5.05 -6.99 -6.60
C SER A 227 3.74 -7.77 -6.72
N ASP A 228 3.74 -8.87 -7.49
CA ASP A 228 2.56 -9.73 -7.65
C ASP A 228 2.08 -10.33 -6.31
N GLU A 229 2.95 -10.41 -5.29
CA GLU A 229 2.58 -10.82 -3.92
C GLU A 229 1.87 -9.71 -3.13
N ALA A 230 2.31 -8.45 -3.26
CA ALA A 230 1.57 -7.32 -2.68
C ALA A 230 0.18 -7.18 -3.32
N ILE A 231 0.12 -7.32 -4.65
CA ILE A 231 -1.13 -7.37 -5.43
C ILE A 231 -2.03 -8.49 -4.92
N LYS A 232 -1.51 -9.72 -4.79
CA LYS A 232 -2.24 -10.86 -4.22
C LYS A 232 -2.76 -10.55 -2.80
N ASN A 233 -1.93 -10.02 -1.91
CA ASN A 233 -2.34 -9.81 -0.51
C ASN A 233 -3.42 -8.71 -0.39
N MET A 234 -3.38 -7.68 -1.24
CA MET A 234 -4.49 -6.73 -1.41
C MET A 234 -5.76 -7.40 -2.00
N MET A 235 -5.64 -8.23 -3.05
CA MET A 235 -6.78 -8.97 -3.64
C MET A 235 -7.48 -9.91 -2.63
N LEU A 236 -6.71 -10.50 -1.70
CA LEU A 236 -7.22 -11.37 -0.64
C LEU A 236 -7.83 -10.58 0.54
N GLY A 237 -7.59 -9.27 0.62
CA GLY A 237 -7.99 -8.41 1.74
C GLY A 237 -7.22 -8.66 3.04
N VAL A 238 -6.15 -9.47 3.00
CA VAL A 238 -5.31 -9.81 4.18
C VAL A 238 -4.23 -8.76 4.45
N ALA A 239 -4.02 -7.85 3.51
CA ALA A 239 -3.16 -6.69 3.61
C ALA A 239 -3.81 -5.48 2.94
N CYS A 240 -3.25 -4.30 3.17
CA CYS A 240 -3.55 -3.10 2.39
C CYS A 240 -2.25 -2.46 1.89
N GLY A 241 -2.34 -1.63 0.85
CA GLY A 241 -1.23 -0.77 0.45
C GLY A 241 -0.92 0.27 1.54
N LYS A 242 0.37 0.52 1.75
CA LYS A 242 0.90 1.51 2.71
C LYS A 242 0.70 2.96 2.23
N GLY A 243 0.73 3.92 3.14
CA GLY A 243 0.67 5.36 2.85
C GLY A 243 2.04 6.07 2.87
N LEU A 244 2.01 7.40 2.68
CA LEU A 244 3.20 8.25 2.70
C LEU A 244 3.89 8.33 4.06
N ASP A 245 3.19 8.03 5.16
CA ASP A 245 3.74 7.96 6.51
C ASP A 245 4.69 6.77 6.66
N ILE A 246 4.32 5.57 6.19
CA ILE A 246 5.15 4.36 6.32
C ILE A 246 6.29 4.39 5.29
N LYS A 247 7.44 4.94 5.71
CA LYS A 247 8.67 5.02 4.89
C LYS A 247 9.44 3.70 4.81
N GLY A 248 9.20 2.76 5.72
CA GLY A 248 9.85 1.45 5.76
C GLY A 248 9.77 0.70 4.42
N LYS A 249 10.80 -0.08 4.11
CA LYS A 249 10.91 -0.81 2.84
C LYS A 249 10.35 -2.22 2.99
N SER A 250 9.52 -2.62 2.03
CA SER A 250 8.90 -3.95 1.96
C SER A 250 9.94 -5.05 1.72
N ALA A 251 9.75 -6.21 2.35
CA ALA A 251 10.54 -7.41 2.09
C ALA A 251 10.39 -7.88 0.63
N LYS A 252 11.48 -8.34 0.03
CA LYS A 252 11.52 -8.85 -1.36
C LYS A 252 11.34 -10.38 -1.45
N GLN A 253 11.56 -11.09 -0.35
CA GLN A 253 11.54 -12.55 -0.25
C GLN A 253 11.33 -12.99 1.21
N GLY A 254 11.35 -14.30 1.46
CA GLY A 254 11.21 -14.90 2.80
C GLY A 254 9.77 -14.98 3.31
N ASN A 255 9.63 -15.42 4.56
CA ASN A 255 8.35 -15.71 5.24
C ASN A 255 7.39 -14.51 5.31
N ILE A 256 7.92 -13.29 5.20
CA ILE A 256 7.17 -12.02 5.23
C ILE A 256 7.31 -11.22 3.93
N SER A 257 7.60 -11.88 2.80
CA SER A 257 7.70 -11.23 1.48
C SER A 257 6.50 -10.33 1.16
N SER A 258 6.75 -9.24 0.44
CA SER A 258 5.82 -8.14 0.11
C SER A 258 5.33 -7.24 1.25
N TYR A 259 5.31 -7.71 2.50
CA TYR A 259 4.96 -6.90 3.66
C TYR A 259 6.08 -5.93 4.03
N VAL A 260 5.75 -4.86 4.76
CA VAL A 260 6.74 -3.99 5.41
C VAL A 260 7.07 -4.53 6.81
N PRO A 261 8.29 -5.04 7.05
CA PRO A 261 8.73 -5.40 8.40
C PRO A 261 8.76 -4.15 9.29
N PHE A 262 8.30 -4.27 10.54
CA PHE A 262 8.54 -3.24 11.56
C PHE A 262 10.05 -3.09 11.80
N LEU A 263 10.76 -4.21 12.02
CA LEU A 263 12.21 -4.22 12.14
C LEU A 263 12.90 -4.13 10.77
N GLN A 264 13.37 -2.93 10.46
CA GLN A 264 14.22 -2.62 9.29
C GLN A 264 15.72 -2.88 9.59
N ILE A 265 16.04 -3.41 10.77
CA ILE A 265 17.37 -3.84 11.19
C ILE A 265 17.37 -5.34 11.53
N TYR A 266 18.55 -5.98 11.45
CA TYR A 266 18.76 -7.36 11.90
C TYR A 266 20.17 -7.65 12.41
N GLU A 267 21.09 -6.69 12.36
CA GLU A 267 22.48 -6.85 12.81
C GLU A 267 22.67 -6.34 14.25
N GLY A 268 23.54 -7.00 15.02
CA GLY A 268 23.77 -6.70 16.44
C GLY A 268 24.13 -5.24 16.77
N PRO A 269 25.07 -4.59 16.06
CA PRO A 269 25.41 -3.19 16.29
C PRO A 269 24.21 -2.24 16.09
N HIS A 270 23.44 -2.46 15.01
CA HIS A 270 22.27 -1.66 14.69
C HIS A 270 21.16 -1.75 15.76
N LYS A 271 21.07 -2.86 16.52
CA LYS A 271 20.16 -2.95 17.69
C LYS A 271 20.52 -1.93 18.78
N GLN A 272 21.81 -1.77 19.07
CA GLN A 272 22.31 -0.86 20.11
C GLN A 272 22.20 0.60 19.68
N GLU A 273 22.49 0.88 18.40
CA GLU A 273 22.25 2.20 17.80
C GLU A 273 20.78 2.61 17.91
N CYS A 274 19.87 1.76 17.42
CA CYS A 274 18.43 2.06 17.44
C CYS A 274 17.82 2.09 18.86
N LYS A 275 18.49 1.49 19.87
CA LYS A 275 18.08 1.64 21.28
C LYS A 275 18.12 3.10 21.76
N SER A 276 19.01 3.93 21.18
CA SER A 276 19.04 5.38 21.45
C SER A 276 17.82 6.14 20.93
N TYR A 277 17.06 5.56 19.99
CA TYR A 277 15.88 6.20 19.41
C TYR A 277 14.63 6.06 20.31
N MET A 278 14.64 5.17 21.31
CA MET A 278 13.47 4.88 22.16
C MET A 278 13.11 6.07 23.06
N LYS A 279 11.85 6.48 23.05
CA LYS A 279 11.34 7.62 23.83
C LYS A 279 10.62 7.10 25.08
N PRO A 280 11.07 7.44 26.31
CA PRO A 280 10.32 7.14 27.54
C PRO A 280 8.90 7.70 27.48
N ASN A 281 7.95 7.04 28.15
CA ASN A 281 6.51 7.37 28.16
C ASN A 281 5.77 7.26 26.82
N HIS A 282 6.44 6.99 25.68
CA HIS A 282 5.75 6.61 24.45
C HIS A 282 5.36 5.13 24.48
N LYS A 283 4.16 4.82 23.98
CA LYS A 283 3.61 3.45 23.89
C LYS A 283 3.55 2.98 22.43
N ILE A 284 4.05 1.78 22.18
CA ILE A 284 3.86 0.99 20.96
C ILE A 284 2.60 0.15 21.10
N ARG A 285 1.66 0.33 20.17
CA ARG A 285 0.52 -0.56 20.00
C ARG A 285 0.90 -1.77 19.16
N ILE A 286 0.74 -2.97 19.70
CA ILE A 286 0.95 -4.23 18.98
C ILE A 286 -0.30 -5.11 19.03
N PHE A 287 -0.73 -5.57 17.85
CA PHE A 287 -1.86 -6.47 17.67
C PHE A 287 -1.43 -7.92 17.41
N TYR A 288 -2.24 -8.86 17.88
CA TYR A 288 -2.05 -10.31 17.75
C TYR A 288 -3.24 -10.95 17.03
N GLN A 289 -3.04 -12.17 16.51
CA GLN A 289 -4.06 -12.86 15.69
C GLN A 289 -5.14 -13.58 16.51
N ASP A 290 -4.86 -13.79 17.80
CA ASP A 290 -5.77 -14.38 18.77
C ASP A 290 -5.37 -13.94 20.19
N GLU A 291 -6.34 -13.99 21.10
CA GLU A 291 -6.20 -13.66 22.52
C GLU A 291 -5.03 -14.39 23.19
N LYS A 292 -4.87 -15.69 22.87
CA LYS A 292 -3.84 -16.56 23.45
C LYS A 292 -2.43 -16.13 23.05
N CYS A 293 -2.24 -15.59 21.85
CA CYS A 293 -0.98 -14.98 21.44
C CYS A 293 -0.69 -13.68 22.18
N ARG A 294 -1.70 -12.82 22.38
CA ARG A 294 -1.58 -11.58 23.17
C ARG A 294 -1.19 -11.88 24.61
N ASP A 295 -1.93 -12.77 25.27
CA ASP A 295 -1.74 -13.08 26.68
C ASP A 295 -0.38 -13.76 26.93
N LYS A 296 0.02 -14.72 26.08
CA LYS A 296 1.36 -15.31 26.14
C LYS A 296 2.48 -14.27 25.92
N ALA A 297 2.25 -13.19 25.16
CA ALA A 297 3.21 -12.10 25.06
C ALA A 297 3.25 -11.24 26.34
N ARG A 298 2.08 -10.84 26.86
CA ARG A 298 1.95 -10.07 28.12
C ARG A 298 2.68 -10.77 29.27
N ASP A 299 2.45 -12.07 29.44
CA ASP A 299 3.02 -12.86 30.53
C ASP A 299 4.56 -12.96 30.43
N VAL A 300 5.12 -13.02 29.21
CA VAL A 300 6.58 -12.97 28.98
C VAL A 300 7.16 -11.58 29.25
N ILE A 301 6.45 -10.51 28.87
CA ILE A 301 6.89 -9.13 29.13
C ILE A 301 6.89 -8.83 30.63
N HIS A 302 5.80 -9.15 31.34
CA HIS A 302 5.71 -9.01 32.80
C HIS A 302 6.78 -9.86 33.52
N GLY A 303 7.08 -11.07 33.02
CA GLY A 303 8.18 -11.88 33.51
C GLY A 303 9.57 -11.25 33.30
N ALA A 304 9.75 -10.47 32.22
CA ALA A 304 10.99 -9.76 31.94
C ALA A 304 11.14 -8.44 32.70
N MET A 305 10.04 -7.72 33.00
CA MET A 305 10.05 -6.42 33.69
C MET A 305 10.86 -6.44 35.00
N GLY A 306 10.69 -7.46 35.84
CA GLY A 306 11.45 -7.61 37.09
C GLY A 306 12.97 -7.66 36.88
N MET A 307 13.45 -8.26 35.78
CA MET A 307 14.87 -8.29 35.42
C MET A 307 15.34 -6.96 34.79
N ILE A 308 14.47 -6.30 34.02
CA ILE A 308 14.79 -5.05 33.31
C ILE A 308 14.89 -3.88 34.29
N THR A 309 13.93 -3.72 35.21
CA THR A 309 13.95 -2.67 36.23
C THR A 309 15.14 -2.83 37.19
N ALA A 310 15.50 -4.06 37.57
CA ALA A 310 16.65 -4.34 38.42
C ALA A 310 17.99 -3.94 37.76
N ASN A 311 18.17 -4.24 36.47
CA ASN A 311 19.44 -4.01 35.76
C ASN A 311 19.58 -2.60 35.18
N ASN A 312 18.52 -2.04 34.60
CA ASN A 312 18.59 -0.83 33.76
C ASN A 312 18.07 0.45 34.46
N LYS A 313 17.57 0.37 35.70
CA LYS A 313 16.87 1.46 36.42
C LYS A 313 15.64 2.03 35.71
N LEU A 314 15.12 1.37 34.66
CA LEU A 314 13.87 1.78 34.03
C LEU A 314 12.68 1.47 34.96
N GLN A 315 11.97 2.53 35.32
CA GLN A 315 10.56 2.46 35.68
C GLN A 315 9.78 2.41 34.36
N CYS A 316 8.99 1.35 34.16
CA CYS A 316 8.04 1.21 33.07
C CYS A 316 6.69 0.83 33.67
N ALA A 317 5.59 1.28 33.09
CA ALA A 317 4.26 0.76 33.40
C ALA A 317 4.09 -0.70 32.92
N GLU A 318 3.14 -1.40 33.53
CA GLU A 318 2.69 -2.72 33.06
C GLU A 318 2.03 -2.62 31.67
N PRO A 319 2.17 -3.64 30.79
CA PRO A 319 1.51 -3.67 29.49
C PRO A 319 -0.02 -3.60 29.61
N GLU A 320 -0.62 -2.60 28.98
CA GLU A 320 -2.08 -2.44 28.97
C GLU A 320 -2.69 -3.33 27.89
N ALA A 321 -3.34 -4.43 28.31
CA ALA A 321 -4.12 -5.27 27.43
C ALA A 321 -5.45 -4.61 27.05
N GLN A 322 -5.79 -4.66 25.76
CA GLN A 322 -7.03 -4.12 25.22
C GLN A 322 -7.73 -5.18 24.36
N ASP A 323 -9.01 -5.37 24.63
CA ASP A 323 -9.96 -6.09 23.79
C ASP A 323 -10.80 -5.04 23.06
N ILE A 324 -10.49 -4.81 21.78
CA ILE A 324 -11.19 -3.81 20.97
C ILE A 324 -12.25 -4.55 20.13
N VAL A 325 -13.51 -4.37 20.51
CA VAL A 325 -14.67 -4.91 19.78
C VAL A 325 -15.24 -3.79 18.89
N ASN A 326 -15.07 -3.90 17.58
CA ASN A 326 -15.57 -2.89 16.64
C ASN A 326 -16.98 -3.20 16.13
N ASP A 327 -17.97 -2.54 16.74
CA ASP A 327 -19.38 -2.53 16.32
C ASP A 327 -19.63 -1.46 15.24
N THR A 328 -18.91 -1.56 14.11
CA THR A 328 -18.87 -0.50 13.08
C THR A 328 -19.74 -0.75 11.85
N ASP A 329 -20.52 -1.84 11.83
CA ASP A 329 -21.50 -2.11 10.77
C ASP A 329 -22.53 -3.17 11.24
N PHE A 330 -23.80 -2.78 11.38
CA PHE A 330 -24.93 -3.65 11.77
C PHE A 330 -25.18 -4.86 10.83
N THR A 331 -24.38 -5.02 9.77
CA THR A 331 -24.46 -6.14 8.81
C THR A 331 -23.27 -7.11 8.86
N LYS A 332 -22.32 -6.93 9.79
CA LYS A 332 -21.13 -7.78 9.94
C LYS A 332 -20.97 -8.24 11.39
N ASP A 333 -20.53 -9.48 11.58
CA ASP A 333 -20.11 -9.96 12.90
C ASP A 333 -18.95 -9.06 13.42
N PRO A 334 -18.96 -8.64 14.70
CA PRO A 334 -17.94 -7.73 15.22
C PRO A 334 -16.56 -8.39 15.19
N ILE A 335 -15.55 -7.61 14.79
CA ILE A 335 -14.16 -8.09 14.75
C ILE A 335 -13.53 -7.81 16.12
N GLU A 336 -13.25 -8.89 16.86
CA GLU A 336 -12.41 -8.86 18.06
C GLU A 336 -10.96 -8.61 17.66
N LEU A 337 -10.32 -7.59 18.28
CA LEU A 337 -8.93 -7.27 18.07
C LEU A 337 -8.16 -7.32 19.40
N PHE A 338 -7.14 -8.16 19.45
CA PHE A 338 -6.35 -8.42 20.65
C PHE A 338 -5.06 -7.59 20.63
N ALA A 339 -4.96 -6.57 21.51
CA ALA A 339 -3.85 -5.63 21.52
C ALA A 339 -3.14 -5.54 22.88
N LEU A 340 -1.85 -5.19 22.84
CA LEU A 340 -1.12 -4.61 23.98
C LEU A 340 -0.63 -3.21 23.59
N ASP A 341 -0.81 -2.22 24.47
CA ASP A 341 -0.04 -0.97 24.45
C ASP A 341 1.14 -1.10 25.43
N ILE A 342 2.37 -1.09 24.91
CA ILE A 342 3.63 -1.38 25.66
C ILE A 342 4.55 -0.16 25.55
N GLU A 343 5.22 0.26 26.62
CA GLU A 343 6.22 1.34 26.53
C GLU A 343 7.39 1.01 25.58
N GLU A 344 7.82 1.99 24.77
CA GLU A 344 8.88 1.83 23.77
C GLU A 344 10.17 1.14 24.29
N PRO A 345 10.76 1.54 25.43
CA PRO A 345 11.98 0.90 25.92
C PRO A 345 11.76 -0.55 26.37
N LEU A 346 10.61 -0.85 26.98
CA LEU A 346 10.23 -2.19 27.43
C LEU A 346 9.98 -3.12 26.23
N PHE A 347 9.24 -2.63 25.23
CA PHE A 347 9.05 -3.31 23.97
C PHE A 347 10.40 -3.61 23.30
N TRP A 348 11.30 -2.61 23.22
CA TRP A 348 12.59 -2.77 22.57
C TRP A 348 13.48 -3.81 23.26
N GLU A 349 13.49 -3.82 24.59
CA GLU A 349 14.26 -4.82 25.34
C GLU A 349 13.68 -6.24 25.12
N CYS A 350 12.37 -6.41 25.32
CA CYS A 350 11.70 -7.72 25.27
C CYS A 350 11.61 -8.33 23.86
N TYR A 351 11.39 -7.52 22.81
CA TYR A 351 11.29 -7.98 21.43
C TYR A 351 12.59 -7.89 20.64
N VAL A 352 13.42 -6.87 20.87
CA VAL A 352 14.58 -6.60 19.98
C VAL A 352 15.90 -6.95 20.65
N MET A 353 16.12 -6.61 21.92
CA MET A 353 17.39 -6.92 22.59
C MET A 353 17.47 -8.41 22.96
N MET A 354 16.45 -8.93 23.66
CA MET A 354 16.42 -10.30 24.18
C MET A 354 16.23 -11.40 23.13
N GLN A 355 15.75 -11.07 21.92
CA GLN A 355 15.41 -12.05 20.88
C GLN A 355 16.43 -12.12 19.73
N ASP A 356 16.50 -13.26 19.06
CA ASP A 356 17.17 -13.38 17.77
C ASP A 356 16.32 -12.76 16.65
N CYS A 357 16.83 -11.69 16.04
CA CYS A 357 16.23 -11.04 14.88
C CYS A 357 17.02 -11.25 13.58
N SER A 358 18.01 -12.16 13.56
CA SER A 358 18.91 -12.37 12.43
C SER A 358 18.18 -12.84 11.17
N ARG A 359 18.67 -12.40 10.00
CA ARG A 359 18.06 -12.64 8.68
C ARG A 359 19.09 -13.22 7.72
N THR A 360 19.58 -14.42 8.04
CA THR A 360 20.62 -15.12 7.28
C THR A 360 20.21 -15.35 5.82
N ASP A 361 21.05 -14.90 4.89
CA ASP A 361 20.88 -15.05 3.43
C ASP A 361 20.45 -16.46 3.03
N GLY A 362 19.48 -16.56 2.12
CA GLY A 362 18.97 -17.83 1.57
C GLY A 362 18.05 -18.63 2.52
N THR A 363 17.85 -18.20 3.77
CA THR A 363 16.87 -18.80 4.68
C THR A 363 15.48 -18.19 4.51
N GLY A 364 14.45 -18.79 5.12
CA GLY A 364 13.10 -18.18 5.20
C GLY A 364 13.06 -16.83 5.94
N TRP A 365 14.14 -16.42 6.61
CA TRP A 365 14.24 -15.11 7.29
C TRP A 365 14.94 -14.02 6.47
N ASP A 366 15.62 -14.39 5.38
CA ASP A 366 16.13 -13.46 4.37
C ASP A 366 14.97 -12.66 3.75
N ILE A 367 15.10 -11.33 3.72
CA ILE A 367 14.09 -10.41 3.17
C ILE A 367 14.58 -9.65 1.93
N GLY A 368 15.78 -9.93 1.42
CA GLY A 368 16.37 -9.23 0.27
C GLY A 368 16.60 -7.73 0.48
N ARG A 369 16.87 -7.33 1.72
CA ARG A 369 17.16 -5.95 2.18
C ARG A 369 18.33 -5.97 3.16
N LYS A 370 19.13 -4.89 3.17
CA LYS A 370 20.16 -4.63 4.19
C LYS A 370 19.54 -4.19 5.51
N SER A 371 20.25 -4.39 6.62
CA SER A 371 19.94 -3.76 7.91
C SER A 371 20.20 -2.25 7.82
N LEU A 372 19.20 -1.40 8.09
CA LEU A 372 19.30 0.05 7.90
C LEU A 372 18.61 0.85 9.03
N PRO A 373 19.37 1.36 10.02
CA PRO A 373 18.86 2.17 11.13
C PRO A 373 17.96 3.36 10.74
N PRO A 374 18.22 4.13 9.66
CA PRO A 374 17.34 5.24 9.30
C PRO A 374 15.90 4.82 9.01
N PHE A 375 15.68 3.66 8.37
CA PHE A 375 14.32 3.15 8.15
C PHE A 375 13.68 2.59 9.43
N MET A 376 14.47 2.16 10.42
CA MET A 376 13.96 1.82 11.75
C MET A 376 13.49 3.07 12.50
N SER A 377 14.28 4.15 12.46
CA SER A 377 13.90 5.45 13.03
C SER A 377 12.59 5.97 12.41
N MET A 378 12.48 5.95 11.08
CA MET A 378 11.26 6.36 10.37
C MET A 378 10.04 5.50 10.74
N ASN A 379 10.18 4.17 10.87
CA ASN A 379 9.08 3.31 11.31
C ASN A 379 8.61 3.63 12.74
N LEU A 380 9.52 3.98 13.64
CA LEU A 380 9.19 4.42 15.01
C LEU A 380 8.43 5.76 14.99
N ASP A 381 8.93 6.78 14.29
CA ASP A 381 8.24 8.06 14.18
C ASP A 381 6.89 7.96 13.42
N THR A 382 6.72 6.95 12.57
CA THR A 382 5.41 6.63 11.97
C THR A 382 4.41 6.16 13.02
N ILE A 383 4.75 5.19 13.89
CA ILE A 383 3.81 4.69 14.91
C ILE A 383 3.61 5.65 16.11
N ARG A 384 4.54 6.60 16.32
CA ARG A 384 4.39 7.69 17.29
C ARG A 384 3.42 8.77 16.84
N ARG A 385 3.15 8.90 15.53
CA ARG A 385 2.26 9.92 14.99
C ARG A 385 0.82 9.67 15.44
N THR A 386 0.22 10.67 16.08
CA THR A 386 -1.24 10.72 16.24
C THR A 386 -1.88 10.94 14.85
N PRO A 387 -2.80 10.08 14.38
CA PRO A 387 -3.44 10.25 13.09
C PRO A 387 -4.36 11.47 13.08
N GLY A 388 -4.47 12.14 11.93
CA GLY A 388 -5.50 13.15 11.70
C GLY A 388 -6.90 12.52 11.60
N LYS A 389 -7.95 13.36 11.62
CA LYS A 389 -9.34 12.92 11.48
C LYS A 389 -9.54 12.18 10.15
N GLY A 390 -9.82 10.87 10.22
CA GLY A 390 -9.96 10.03 9.02
C GLY A 390 -8.64 9.67 8.34
N GLU A 391 -7.52 9.72 9.06
CA GLU A 391 -6.28 9.02 8.69
C GLU A 391 -6.19 7.67 9.44
N PRO A 392 -5.61 6.63 8.83
CA PRO A 392 -5.37 5.36 9.53
C PRO A 392 -4.29 5.53 10.60
N ARG A 393 -4.38 4.79 11.72
CA ARG A 393 -3.31 4.78 12.73
C ARG A 393 -2.28 3.73 12.35
N ALA A 394 -1.01 4.13 12.23
CA ALA A 394 0.09 3.18 12.07
C ALA A 394 0.36 2.44 13.39
N VAL A 395 0.41 1.11 13.34
CA VAL A 395 0.56 0.21 14.49
C VAL A 395 1.46 -0.98 14.12
N VAL A 396 1.84 -1.80 15.12
CA VAL A 396 2.61 -3.04 14.91
C VAL A 396 1.66 -4.25 14.90
N TYR A 397 1.95 -5.24 14.06
CA TYR A 397 1.18 -6.49 13.98
C TYR A 397 2.09 -7.72 14.05
N GLN A 398 1.76 -8.67 14.92
CA GLN A 398 2.49 -9.92 15.09
C GLN A 398 1.96 -11.01 14.14
N MET A 399 2.69 -11.29 13.06
CA MET A 399 2.31 -12.30 12.07
C MET A 399 2.60 -13.76 12.54
N SER A 400 3.28 -13.96 13.68
CA SER A 400 3.53 -15.29 14.26
C SER A 400 2.35 -15.78 15.13
N LYS A 401 1.88 -17.02 14.85
CA LYS A 401 0.85 -17.72 15.66
C LYS A 401 1.40 -18.68 16.73
N THR A 402 2.71 -18.93 16.74
CA THR A 402 3.34 -19.97 17.58
C THR A 402 4.28 -19.37 18.63
N ASN A 403 5.08 -18.40 18.19
CA ASN A 403 5.93 -17.56 19.04
C ASN A 403 5.48 -16.10 18.94
N PRO A 404 4.61 -15.59 19.85
CA PRO A 404 4.15 -14.20 19.77
C PRO A 404 5.24 -13.17 20.09
N MET A 405 6.40 -13.61 20.62
CA MET A 405 7.60 -12.79 20.84
C MET A 405 8.56 -12.79 19.62
N GLU A 406 8.20 -13.41 18.49
CA GLU A 406 9.08 -13.52 17.31
C GLU A 406 9.31 -12.14 16.64
N PRO A 407 10.52 -11.57 16.70
CA PRO A 407 10.79 -10.24 16.15
C PRO A 407 10.74 -10.19 14.62
N ARG A 408 11.09 -11.28 13.94
CA ARG A 408 11.21 -11.29 12.47
C ARG A 408 9.87 -11.24 11.76
N MET A 409 8.78 -11.53 12.49
CA MET A 409 7.39 -11.51 12.04
C MET A 409 6.58 -10.28 12.52
N LEU A 410 7.24 -9.30 13.16
CA LEU A 410 6.66 -7.99 13.43
C LEU A 410 6.53 -7.18 12.13
N LEU A 411 5.31 -6.79 11.79
CA LEU A 411 4.99 -6.00 10.58
C LEU A 411 4.48 -4.61 10.95
N MET A 412 4.70 -3.65 10.05
CA MET A 412 3.92 -2.40 10.03
C MET A 412 2.48 -2.71 9.61
N ALA A 413 1.51 -2.07 10.25
CA ALA A 413 0.08 -2.26 9.98
C ALA A 413 -0.69 -0.94 10.13
N TYR A 414 -1.91 -0.92 9.59
CA TYR A 414 -2.89 0.11 9.89
C TYR A 414 -4.04 -0.44 10.73
N GLU A 415 -4.36 0.27 11.81
CA GLU A 415 -5.64 0.22 12.53
C GLU A 415 -6.58 1.19 11.79
N GLU A 416 -7.48 0.65 10.96
CA GLU A 416 -8.41 1.40 10.11
C GLU A 416 -9.73 0.63 9.86
N ASN A 417 -10.85 1.36 9.73
CA ASN A 417 -12.16 0.82 9.35
C ASN A 417 -12.66 -0.35 10.23
N GLY A 418 -12.36 -0.31 11.53
CA GLY A 418 -12.77 -1.34 12.50
C GLY A 418 -11.91 -2.62 12.49
N GLY A 419 -10.78 -2.62 11.79
CA GLY A 419 -9.86 -3.76 11.73
C GLY A 419 -8.39 -3.35 11.72
N VAL A 420 -7.51 -4.35 11.75
CA VAL A 420 -6.06 -4.15 11.59
C VAL A 420 -5.55 -4.96 10.41
N LYS A 421 -4.89 -4.30 9.46
CA LYS A 421 -4.28 -4.93 8.28
C LYS A 421 -2.77 -4.65 8.26
N PRO A 422 -1.90 -5.66 8.19
CA PRO A 422 -0.49 -5.43 7.86
C PRO A 422 -0.36 -4.77 6.48
N VAL A 423 0.64 -3.91 6.30
CA VAL A 423 0.82 -3.18 5.05
C VAL A 423 1.79 -3.87 4.10
N VAL A 424 1.49 -3.79 2.81
CA VAL A 424 2.36 -4.15 1.69
C VAL A 424 2.69 -2.91 0.87
N SER A 425 3.54 -3.04 -0.16
CA SER A 425 3.67 -2.00 -1.19
C SER A 425 2.31 -1.72 -1.84
N ASP A 426 1.93 -0.45 -1.84
CA ASP A 426 0.89 0.13 -2.67
C ASP A 426 1.36 0.27 -4.14
N PHE A 427 0.64 1.05 -4.95
CA PHE A 427 1.08 1.45 -6.27
C PHE A 427 1.51 2.92 -6.21
N ASP A 428 2.83 3.19 -6.17
CA ASP A 428 3.33 4.55 -6.35
C ASP A 428 2.96 5.03 -7.77
N CYS A 429 2.10 6.05 -7.87
CA CYS A 429 1.79 6.67 -9.15
C CYS A 429 3.04 7.41 -9.66
N PHE A 430 3.53 7.06 -10.84
CA PHE A 430 4.68 7.69 -11.46
C PHE A 430 4.25 8.91 -12.30
N ILE A 431 3.31 8.70 -13.22
CA ILE A 431 2.72 9.75 -14.08
C ILE A 431 1.21 9.51 -14.23
N LEU A 432 0.42 10.58 -14.04
CA LEU A 432 -0.96 10.68 -14.52
C LEU A 432 -0.94 11.54 -15.79
N GLY A 433 -1.41 10.99 -16.91
CA GLY A 433 -1.51 11.71 -18.18
C GLY A 433 -2.94 11.76 -18.71
N SER A 434 -3.35 12.92 -19.19
CA SER A 434 -4.73 13.20 -19.57
C SER A 434 -4.85 13.83 -20.96
N ARG A 435 -6.01 13.70 -21.59
CA ARG A 435 -6.37 14.39 -22.83
C ARG A 435 -7.78 14.95 -22.70
N GLY A 436 -8.02 16.17 -23.20
CA GLY A 436 -9.32 16.86 -23.12
C GLY A 436 -9.63 17.45 -21.74
N VAL A 437 -8.81 17.19 -20.72
CA VAL A 437 -8.86 17.86 -19.43
C VAL A 437 -8.23 19.25 -19.55
N ARG A 438 -8.82 20.26 -18.89
CA ARG A 438 -8.24 21.61 -18.77
C ARG A 438 -7.74 21.83 -17.36
N TYR A 439 -6.46 22.13 -17.25
CA TYR A 439 -5.83 22.64 -16.04
C TYR A 439 -6.00 24.16 -16.09
N LYS A 440 -6.75 24.74 -15.13
CA LYS A 440 -7.09 26.17 -15.11
C LYS A 440 -6.23 26.99 -14.16
N ASN A 441 -5.66 26.32 -13.16
CA ASN A 441 -4.94 26.93 -12.05
C ASN A 441 -3.50 26.37 -12.10
N PRO A 442 -2.47 27.21 -11.93
CA PRO A 442 -1.11 26.72 -11.80
C PRO A 442 -0.94 25.88 -10.53
N ILE A 443 0.20 25.20 -10.41
CA ILE A 443 0.64 24.65 -9.13
C ILE A 443 0.73 25.78 -8.06
N PRO A 444 0.43 25.51 -6.78
CA PRO A 444 0.52 26.50 -5.71
C PRO A 444 1.89 27.20 -5.62
N PRO A 445 1.99 28.47 -5.15
CA PRO A 445 3.26 29.21 -5.12
C PRO A 445 4.38 28.55 -4.31
N ASP A 446 4.05 27.94 -3.16
CA ASP A 446 4.95 27.13 -2.34
C ASP A 446 5.49 25.90 -3.09
N GLN A 447 4.67 25.34 -3.99
CA GLN A 447 5.05 24.27 -4.89
C GLN A 447 5.94 24.77 -6.05
N VAL A 448 5.77 26.00 -6.54
CA VAL A 448 6.70 26.63 -7.49
C VAL A 448 8.07 26.87 -6.85
N GLU A 449 8.10 27.40 -5.62
CA GLU A 449 9.34 27.63 -4.86
C GLU A 449 10.09 26.32 -4.61
N LEU A 450 9.39 25.26 -4.20
CA LEU A 450 9.96 23.92 -4.01
C LEU A 450 10.49 23.33 -5.32
N LEU A 451 9.80 23.55 -6.45
CA LEU A 451 10.25 23.12 -7.77
C LEU A 451 11.51 23.88 -8.20
N GLN A 452 11.59 25.20 -7.98
CA GLN A 452 12.79 26.01 -8.22
C GLN A 452 13.97 25.59 -7.32
N TRP A 453 13.72 25.28 -6.05
CA TRP A 453 14.72 24.72 -5.13
C TRP A 453 15.23 23.37 -5.65
N SER A 454 14.33 22.50 -6.11
CA SER A 454 14.69 21.17 -6.64
C SER A 454 15.56 21.29 -7.90
N VAL A 455 15.13 22.06 -8.91
CA VAL A 455 15.90 22.28 -10.15
C VAL A 455 17.29 22.84 -9.86
N ARG A 456 17.40 23.82 -8.95
CA ARG A 456 18.69 24.40 -8.54
C ARG A 456 19.62 23.35 -7.93
N ASN A 457 19.13 22.56 -6.98
CA ASN A 457 19.95 21.54 -6.32
C ASN A 457 20.30 20.36 -7.23
N ILE A 458 19.43 19.99 -8.18
CA ILE A 458 19.78 19.03 -9.24
C ILE A 458 20.97 19.57 -10.07
N GLY A 459 20.96 20.87 -10.40
CA GLY A 459 22.09 21.55 -11.05
C GLY A 459 23.38 21.47 -10.22
N GLU A 460 23.34 21.85 -8.94
CA GLU A 460 24.50 21.77 -8.03
C GLU A 460 25.07 20.35 -7.92
N VAL A 461 24.21 19.32 -7.86
CA VAL A 461 24.61 17.91 -7.82
C VAL A 461 25.31 17.48 -9.12
N LEU A 462 24.85 17.93 -10.28
CA LEU A 462 25.48 17.64 -11.57
C LEU A 462 26.83 18.39 -11.71
N ASP A 463 26.90 19.65 -11.28
CA ASP A 463 28.14 20.45 -11.29
C ASP A 463 29.22 19.87 -10.36
N ALA A 464 28.84 19.46 -9.16
CA ALA A 464 29.73 18.74 -8.23
C ALA A 464 30.20 17.40 -8.83
N ARG A 465 29.29 16.62 -9.44
CA ARG A 465 29.62 15.32 -10.05
C ARG A 465 30.54 15.43 -11.27
N ALA A 466 30.37 16.47 -12.08
CA ALA A 466 31.23 16.76 -13.22
C ALA A 466 32.66 17.17 -12.80
N SER A 467 32.77 17.85 -11.65
CA SER A 467 34.06 18.25 -11.06
C SER A 467 34.75 17.15 -10.24
N ALA A 468 33.99 16.17 -9.73
CA ALA A 468 34.49 15.11 -8.86
C ALA A 468 35.39 14.08 -9.57
N SER A 469 36.38 13.56 -8.84
CA SER A 469 37.16 12.42 -9.31
C SER A 469 36.27 11.19 -9.49
N PHE A 470 36.52 10.43 -10.56
CA PHE A 470 35.71 9.27 -10.94
C PHE A 470 35.85 8.06 -10.00
N ARG A 471 36.56 8.19 -8.86
CA ARG A 471 36.56 7.21 -7.76
C ARG A 471 35.55 7.56 -6.66
N ASP A 472 35.14 8.82 -6.58
CA ASP A 472 34.43 9.41 -5.44
C ASP A 472 32.96 9.73 -5.77
N GLN A 473 32.49 9.26 -6.93
CA GLN A 473 31.13 9.46 -7.43
C GLN A 473 30.14 8.48 -6.78
N ALA A 474 29.47 8.94 -5.72
CA ALA A 474 28.35 8.27 -5.07
C ALA A 474 27.13 8.04 -6.00
N ASP A 475 26.12 7.30 -5.52
CA ASP A 475 24.84 7.14 -6.23
C ASP A 475 23.89 8.35 -6.03
N TRP A 476 22.72 8.32 -6.67
CA TRP A 476 21.79 9.46 -6.61
C TRP A 476 21.28 9.73 -5.19
N ILE A 477 20.98 8.66 -4.44
CA ILE A 477 20.36 8.75 -3.11
C ILE A 477 21.39 9.21 -2.08
N ASP A 478 22.59 8.64 -2.09
CA ASP A 478 23.70 9.09 -1.24
C ASP A 478 24.06 10.56 -1.51
N THR A 479 23.98 11.02 -2.77
CA THR A 479 24.24 12.43 -3.12
C THR A 479 23.08 13.34 -2.72
N TRP A 480 21.82 12.90 -2.86
CA TRP A 480 20.66 13.70 -2.47
C TRP A 480 20.50 13.82 -0.96
N PHE A 481 20.92 12.82 -0.17
CA PHE A 481 21.00 12.97 1.29
C PHE A 481 22.01 14.04 1.71
N GLN A 482 23.10 14.25 0.98
CA GLN A 482 24.02 15.37 1.24
C GLN A 482 23.37 16.74 0.94
N VAL A 483 22.48 16.81 -0.07
CA VAL A 483 21.66 18.01 -0.31
C VAL A 483 20.69 18.26 0.84
N LEU A 484 20.01 17.23 1.34
CA LEU A 484 19.07 17.37 2.46
C LEU A 484 19.79 17.80 3.75
N ASN A 485 20.95 17.20 4.05
CA ASN A 485 21.77 17.57 5.21
C ASN A 485 22.46 18.94 5.07
N LYS A 486 22.51 19.53 3.87
CA LYS A 486 22.92 20.94 3.64
C LYS A 486 21.80 21.92 4.03
N TYR A 487 20.56 21.45 4.16
CA TYR A 487 19.37 22.25 4.44
C TYR A 487 18.50 21.61 5.53
N GLU A 488 19.08 21.31 6.70
CA GLU A 488 18.37 20.66 7.82
C GLU A 488 17.13 21.46 8.28
N ASP A 489 17.15 22.79 8.20
CA ASP A 489 15.98 23.65 8.51
C ASP A 489 14.90 23.67 7.40
N TYR A 490 15.19 23.20 6.17
CA TYR A 490 14.25 23.26 5.04
C TYR A 490 13.45 21.96 4.91
N HIS A 491 12.38 21.88 5.69
CA HIS A 491 11.37 20.83 5.62
C HIS A 491 10.03 21.38 5.07
N PRO A 492 9.88 21.52 3.74
CA PRO A 492 8.61 21.93 3.13
C PRO A 492 7.52 20.92 3.49
N LYS A 493 6.40 21.41 4.03
CA LYS A 493 5.29 20.56 4.49
C LYS A 493 4.39 20.21 3.30
N PRO A 494 4.42 18.97 2.76
CA PRO A 494 3.60 18.63 1.61
C PRO A 494 2.11 18.60 1.98
N PRO A 495 1.20 18.79 1.00
CA PRO A 495 -0.21 18.47 1.16
C PRO A 495 -0.44 17.00 1.54
N ARG A 496 -1.64 16.66 2.02
CA ARG A 496 -1.97 15.34 2.61
C ARG A 496 -1.58 14.15 1.71
N PHE A 497 -1.85 14.27 0.41
CA PHE A 497 -1.53 13.24 -0.58
C PHE A 497 -0.23 13.52 -1.36
N GLY A 498 0.63 14.40 -0.85
CA GLY A 498 1.80 14.89 -1.57
C GLY A 498 1.48 16.08 -2.48
N ASN A 499 2.51 16.55 -3.18
CA ASN A 499 2.43 17.67 -4.13
C ASN A 499 1.58 17.30 -5.37
N GLY A 500 1.13 18.33 -6.09
CA GLY A 500 0.29 18.19 -7.28
C GLY A 500 -0.31 19.53 -7.73
N ASP A 501 -0.59 19.63 -9.02
CA ASP A 501 -1.54 20.66 -9.49
C ASP A 501 -2.94 20.39 -8.91
N PRO A 502 -3.80 21.43 -8.78
CA PRO A 502 -5.09 21.27 -8.12
C PRO A 502 -5.99 20.19 -8.75
N LYS A 503 -5.95 19.99 -10.07
CA LYS A 503 -6.81 19.01 -10.74
C LYS A 503 -6.31 17.58 -10.51
N SER A 504 -5.00 17.37 -10.60
CA SER A 504 -4.38 16.08 -10.26
C SER A 504 -4.58 15.74 -8.78
N TYR A 505 -4.50 16.74 -7.88
CA TYR A 505 -4.72 16.55 -6.46
C TYR A 505 -6.17 16.15 -6.12
N GLU A 506 -7.18 16.86 -6.66
CA GLU A 506 -8.60 16.48 -6.53
C GLU A 506 -8.86 15.03 -6.99
N ILE A 507 -8.33 14.64 -8.15
CA ILE A 507 -8.50 13.29 -8.71
C ILE A 507 -7.87 12.23 -7.79
N ILE A 508 -6.72 12.54 -7.20
CA ILE A 508 -6.04 11.63 -6.26
C ILE A 508 -6.80 11.54 -4.93
N GLU A 509 -7.32 12.64 -4.37
CA GLU A 509 -8.12 12.60 -3.14
C GLU A 509 -9.37 11.71 -3.28
N VAL A 510 -10.11 11.87 -4.38
CA VAL A 510 -11.24 11.00 -4.71
C VAL A 510 -10.77 9.56 -4.99
N GLY A 511 -9.61 9.37 -5.60
CA GLY A 511 -9.02 8.05 -5.85
C GLY A 511 -8.68 7.29 -4.57
N VAL A 512 -7.95 7.93 -3.63
CA VAL A 512 -7.63 7.36 -2.32
C VAL A 512 -8.90 7.04 -1.54
N SER A 513 -9.91 7.92 -1.57
CA SER A 513 -11.21 7.66 -0.95
C SER A 513 -11.94 6.46 -1.55
N ARG A 514 -12.02 6.34 -2.89
CA ARG A 514 -12.72 5.24 -3.58
C ARG A 514 -11.95 3.91 -3.57
N LEU A 515 -10.65 3.91 -3.23
CA LEU A 515 -9.77 2.74 -3.23
C LEU A 515 -9.25 2.36 -1.82
N HIS A 516 -9.77 2.97 -0.75
CA HIS A 516 -9.29 2.77 0.61
C HIS A 516 -9.36 1.32 1.12
N ASP A 517 -10.36 0.53 0.68
CA ASP A 517 -10.55 -0.88 1.07
C ASP A 517 -9.31 -1.76 0.84
N THR A 518 -8.64 -1.57 -0.30
CA THR A 518 -7.37 -2.24 -0.65
C THR A 518 -6.16 -1.37 -0.31
N GLY A 519 -6.35 -0.05 -0.15
CA GLY A 519 -5.27 0.92 0.05
C GLY A 519 -4.31 0.99 -1.14
N CYS A 520 -4.72 0.54 -2.34
CA CYS A 520 -3.78 0.37 -3.45
C CYS A 520 -3.26 1.67 -4.06
N VAL A 521 -3.95 2.78 -3.82
CA VAL A 521 -3.48 4.14 -4.08
C VAL A 521 -3.68 4.93 -2.78
N ARG A 522 -2.59 5.45 -2.21
CA ARG A 522 -2.63 6.23 -0.96
C ARG A 522 -2.07 7.65 -1.10
N HIS A 523 -1.53 8.01 -2.27
CA HIS A 523 -0.98 9.34 -2.53
C HIS A 523 -0.90 9.69 -4.03
N GLY A 524 -0.48 10.94 -4.31
CA GLY A 524 -0.31 11.52 -5.63
C GLY A 524 0.92 11.06 -6.38
N ALA A 525 1.11 11.64 -7.56
CA ALA A 525 2.08 11.18 -8.55
C ALA A 525 3.49 11.73 -8.35
N GLU A 526 4.49 10.89 -8.53
CA GLU A 526 5.91 11.17 -8.27
C GLU A 526 6.52 12.23 -9.22
N CYS A 527 5.86 12.51 -10.34
CA CYS A 527 6.15 13.68 -11.17
C CYS A 527 6.15 15.02 -10.39
N PHE A 528 5.45 15.08 -9.25
CA PHE A 528 5.43 16.23 -8.31
C PHE A 528 6.34 16.06 -7.08
N ASN A 529 7.04 14.93 -6.94
CA ASN A 529 7.95 14.67 -5.81
C ASN A 529 9.30 15.36 -6.04
N TRP A 530 9.34 16.67 -5.79
CA TRP A 530 10.52 17.51 -6.00
C TRP A 530 11.45 17.61 -4.78
N TYR A 531 10.94 17.28 -3.57
CA TYR A 531 11.76 17.27 -2.36
C TYR A 531 12.62 16.01 -2.22
N PHE A 532 12.09 14.85 -2.65
CA PHE A 532 12.83 13.57 -2.63
C PHE A 532 12.72 12.83 -3.98
N PRO A 533 13.12 13.43 -5.11
CA PRO A 533 13.04 12.81 -6.43
C PRO A 533 13.89 11.53 -6.48
N GLN A 534 13.31 10.40 -6.91
CA GLN A 534 13.96 9.09 -6.79
C GLN A 534 14.61 8.62 -8.12
N GLU A 535 15.29 7.49 -8.07
CA GLU A 535 15.80 6.80 -9.27
C GLU A 535 14.65 6.16 -10.08
N ILE A 536 14.81 6.09 -11.40
CA ILE A 536 13.82 5.51 -12.32
C ILE A 536 13.96 3.98 -12.33
N ASP A 537 12.85 3.26 -12.18
CA ASP A 537 12.82 1.78 -12.27
C ASP A 537 13.11 1.28 -13.69
N ASP A 538 13.68 0.07 -13.81
CA ASP A 538 13.88 -0.58 -15.11
C ASP A 538 12.55 -0.92 -15.84
N GLU A 539 11.44 -1.09 -15.09
CA GLU A 539 10.10 -1.50 -15.58
C GLU A 539 8.98 -0.75 -14.86
N PHE A 540 7.98 -0.26 -15.61
CA PHE A 540 6.77 0.41 -15.14
C PHE A 540 5.50 -0.33 -15.57
N LEU A 541 4.42 -0.18 -14.82
CA LEU A 541 3.08 -0.61 -15.23
C LEU A 541 2.30 0.57 -15.84
N VAL A 542 1.94 0.47 -17.11
CA VAL A 542 1.03 1.43 -17.76
C VAL A 542 -0.39 0.86 -17.79
N ILE A 543 -1.36 1.66 -17.35
CA ILE A 543 -2.80 1.35 -17.34
C ILE A 543 -3.53 2.39 -18.20
N SER A 544 -4.26 1.95 -19.24
CA SER A 544 -5.04 2.83 -20.12
C SER A 544 -6.04 2.03 -20.97
N ASP A 545 -7.14 2.67 -21.37
CA ASP A 545 -8.08 2.14 -22.35
C ASP A 545 -7.53 2.14 -23.78
N THR A 546 -6.51 2.95 -24.07
CA THR A 546 -5.94 3.19 -25.39
C THR A 546 -4.53 2.60 -25.54
N LEU A 547 -4.32 1.37 -25.05
CA LEU A 547 -3.13 0.56 -25.37
C LEU A 547 -3.38 -0.32 -26.61
N PRO A 548 -2.35 -0.57 -27.45
CA PRO A 548 -2.47 -1.46 -28.61
C PRO A 548 -2.98 -2.86 -28.24
N GLY A 549 -3.90 -3.39 -29.06
CA GLY A 549 -4.47 -4.73 -28.87
C GLY A 549 -5.54 -4.85 -27.78
N ASN A 550 -6.12 -3.73 -27.29
CA ASN A 550 -7.20 -3.70 -26.28
C ASN A 550 -6.80 -4.35 -24.93
N ILE A 551 -5.52 -4.37 -24.61
CA ILE A 551 -5.02 -4.74 -23.28
C ILE A 551 -5.27 -3.57 -22.32
N LYS A 552 -5.78 -3.82 -21.11
CA LYS A 552 -6.08 -2.73 -20.14
C LYS A 552 -4.87 -2.26 -19.33
N TRP A 553 -3.83 -3.08 -19.26
CA TRP A 553 -2.53 -2.71 -18.71
C TRP A 553 -1.42 -3.52 -19.36
N LYS A 554 -0.22 -2.93 -19.39
CA LYS A 554 1.01 -3.57 -19.86
C LYS A 554 2.18 -3.10 -18.99
N LYS A 555 3.07 -4.03 -18.63
CA LYS A 555 4.38 -3.69 -18.11
C LYS A 555 5.33 -3.31 -19.26
N MET A 556 6.12 -2.25 -19.07
CA MET A 556 6.99 -1.64 -20.09
C MET A 556 8.33 -1.26 -19.49
N ASN A 557 9.42 -1.48 -20.21
CA ASN A 557 10.71 -0.90 -19.81
C ASN A 557 10.78 0.61 -20.08
N VAL A 558 11.75 1.31 -19.49
CA VAL A 558 11.93 2.77 -19.63
C VAL A 558 11.84 3.26 -21.08
N LYS A 559 12.45 2.55 -22.05
CA LYS A 559 12.40 2.96 -23.45
C LYS A 559 11.01 2.77 -24.06
N GLU A 560 10.37 1.62 -23.81
CA GLU A 560 8.98 1.40 -24.27
C GLU A 560 8.02 2.46 -23.73
N LEU A 561 8.20 2.84 -22.45
CA LEU A 561 7.45 3.93 -21.84
C LEU A 561 7.73 5.27 -22.55
N GLN A 562 8.99 5.63 -22.77
CA GLN A 562 9.36 6.88 -23.45
C GLN A 562 8.78 7.00 -24.87
N GLU A 563 8.81 5.93 -25.68
CA GLU A 563 8.18 5.99 -27.01
C GLU A 563 6.64 6.12 -26.91
N ILE A 564 5.99 5.38 -26.01
CA ILE A 564 4.52 5.50 -25.81
C ILE A 564 4.13 6.88 -25.26
N LEU A 565 4.93 7.50 -24.40
CA LEU A 565 4.69 8.86 -23.94
C LEU A 565 4.78 9.87 -25.10
N ILE A 566 5.72 9.70 -26.03
CA ILE A 566 5.83 10.51 -27.25
C ILE A 566 4.60 10.31 -28.16
N GLU A 567 4.18 9.07 -28.40
CA GLU A 567 2.95 8.75 -29.16
C GLU A 567 1.69 9.37 -28.52
N LYS A 568 1.61 9.39 -27.18
CA LYS A 568 0.50 10.01 -26.44
C LYS A 568 0.48 11.54 -26.64
N ILE A 569 1.64 12.22 -26.64
CA ILE A 569 1.71 13.66 -26.90
C ILE A 569 1.22 14.00 -28.30
N ASP A 570 1.61 13.23 -29.32
CA ASP A 570 1.18 13.44 -30.71
C ASP A 570 -0.35 13.40 -30.88
N VAL A 571 -1.05 12.54 -30.12
CA VAL A 571 -2.52 12.46 -30.12
C VAL A 571 -3.20 13.32 -29.04
N GLY A 572 -2.48 14.31 -28.49
CA GLY A 572 -3.02 15.39 -27.65
C GLY A 572 -3.06 15.15 -26.14
N PHE A 573 -2.41 14.09 -25.63
CA PHE A 573 -2.24 13.93 -24.18
C PHE A 573 -1.17 14.88 -23.63
N THR A 574 -1.32 15.21 -22.35
CA THR A 574 -0.41 16.02 -21.57
C THR A 574 -0.18 15.39 -20.20
N PHE A 575 1.00 15.59 -19.63
CA PHE A 575 1.41 15.08 -18.32
C PHE A 575 2.60 15.86 -17.76
N PRO A 576 2.69 16.04 -16.44
CA PRO A 576 3.88 16.58 -15.79
C PRO A 576 5.05 15.58 -15.86
N ILE A 577 6.28 16.09 -15.87
CA ILE A 577 7.53 15.31 -15.81
C ILE A 577 8.38 15.90 -14.68
N ASN A 578 8.93 15.06 -13.79
CA ASN A 578 9.83 15.53 -12.73
C ASN A 578 11.12 16.09 -13.36
N PRO A 579 11.61 17.29 -12.98
CA PRO A 579 12.84 17.85 -13.54
C PRO A 579 14.06 16.95 -13.35
N LYS A 580 14.10 16.14 -12.28
CA LYS A 580 15.17 15.16 -12.08
C LYS A 580 15.22 14.18 -13.25
N TRP A 581 14.09 13.72 -13.77
CA TRP A 581 14.08 12.82 -14.92
C TRP A 581 14.63 13.52 -16.17
N VAL A 582 14.17 14.76 -16.44
CA VAL A 582 14.61 15.58 -17.58
C VAL A 582 16.13 15.82 -17.57
N LEU A 583 16.69 16.13 -16.40
CA LEU A 583 18.08 16.56 -16.22
C LEU A 583 19.05 15.41 -15.92
N CYS A 584 18.58 14.28 -15.38
CA CYS A 584 19.45 13.19 -14.91
C CYS A 584 19.31 11.88 -15.69
N ASP A 585 18.12 11.55 -16.21
CA ASP A 585 17.82 10.20 -16.69
C ASP A 585 17.76 10.12 -18.24
N PRO A 586 18.57 9.25 -18.89
CA PRO A 586 18.69 9.22 -20.35
C PRO A 586 17.36 9.09 -21.11
N GLY A 587 17.16 9.95 -22.10
CA GLY A 587 16.00 9.94 -23.01
C GLY A 587 14.79 10.76 -22.55
N TRP A 588 14.74 11.20 -21.28
CA TRP A 588 13.60 11.96 -20.75
C TRP A 588 13.54 13.42 -21.25
N LYS A 589 14.69 14.07 -21.49
CA LYS A 589 14.76 15.36 -22.19
C LYS A 589 14.00 15.35 -23.53
N ARG A 590 14.11 14.26 -24.32
CA ARG A 590 13.35 14.09 -25.58
C ARG A 590 11.83 14.09 -25.38
N VAL A 591 11.33 13.54 -24.27
CA VAL A 591 9.89 13.51 -23.95
C VAL A 591 9.41 14.89 -23.49
N TYR A 592 10.24 15.60 -22.69
CA TYR A 592 10.00 16.97 -22.27
C TYR A 592 10.00 17.95 -23.46
N ASP A 593 10.97 17.86 -24.35
CA ASP A 593 11.07 18.69 -25.56
C ASP A 593 9.87 18.44 -26.50
N LYS A 594 9.40 17.19 -26.57
CA LYS A 594 8.18 16.82 -27.31
C LYS A 594 6.90 17.43 -26.70
N LEU A 595 6.82 17.56 -25.37
CA LEU A 595 5.75 18.31 -24.69
C LEU A 595 5.83 19.80 -25.03
N LEU A 596 7.00 20.43 -24.84
CA LEU A 596 7.20 21.86 -25.12
C LEU A 596 6.90 22.23 -26.58
N ALA A 597 7.29 21.39 -27.53
CA ALA A 597 7.04 21.58 -28.97
C ALA A 597 5.64 21.15 -29.45
N SER A 598 4.72 20.81 -28.53
CA SER A 598 3.37 20.36 -28.90
C SER A 598 2.47 21.53 -29.31
N ASN A 599 1.95 21.48 -30.54
CA ASN A 599 1.01 22.48 -31.06
C ASN A 599 -0.44 22.30 -30.56
N HIS A 600 -0.71 21.33 -29.69
CA HIS A 600 -2.03 21.11 -29.10
C HIS A 600 -2.30 22.12 -27.98
N PRO A 601 -3.32 23.00 -28.05
CA PRO A 601 -3.53 24.06 -27.06
C PRO A 601 -3.65 23.55 -25.61
N ASN A 602 -4.38 22.45 -25.39
CA ASN A 602 -4.52 21.86 -24.05
C ASN A 602 -3.19 21.33 -23.48
N VAL A 603 -2.20 21.02 -24.32
CA VAL A 603 -0.87 20.61 -23.85
C VAL A 603 -0.12 21.84 -23.35
N GLN A 604 -0.12 22.93 -24.11
CA GLN A 604 0.49 24.22 -23.70
C GLN A 604 -0.17 24.81 -22.45
N ASP A 605 -1.50 24.82 -22.36
CA ASP A 605 -2.24 25.27 -21.16
C ASP A 605 -1.77 24.53 -19.89
N SER A 606 -1.54 23.22 -20.01
CA SER A 606 -1.14 22.38 -18.88
C SER A 606 0.33 22.57 -18.50
N ILE A 607 1.22 22.71 -19.49
CA ILE A 607 2.64 23.03 -19.26
C ILE A 607 2.76 24.42 -18.60
N ASN A 608 1.92 25.40 -18.98
CA ASN A 608 1.84 26.69 -18.32
C ASN A 608 1.37 26.58 -16.85
N CYS A 609 0.57 25.56 -16.50
CA CYS A 609 0.16 25.32 -15.11
C CYS A 609 1.27 24.67 -14.25
N TRP A 610 2.09 23.78 -14.81
CA TRP A 610 3.16 23.09 -14.06
C TRP A 610 4.51 23.82 -14.09
N LEU A 611 4.76 24.61 -15.14
CA LEU A 611 5.99 25.37 -15.37
C LEU A 611 5.62 26.79 -15.85
N PRO A 612 5.14 27.67 -14.97
CA PRO A 612 4.68 29.01 -15.35
C PRO A 612 5.79 29.80 -16.08
N PRO A 613 5.53 30.41 -17.25
CA PRO A 613 6.57 31.11 -18.03
C PRO A 613 7.32 32.20 -17.24
N GLU A 614 6.63 32.87 -16.31
CA GLU A 614 7.18 33.92 -15.46
C GLU A 614 8.15 33.40 -14.36
N SER A 615 8.21 32.10 -14.12
CA SER A 615 9.01 31.52 -13.03
C SER A 615 10.46 31.17 -13.42
N GLY A 616 10.85 31.37 -14.70
CA GLY A 616 12.18 31.07 -15.22
C GLY A 616 12.59 29.58 -15.23
N LEU A 617 11.67 28.68 -14.90
CA LEU A 617 11.96 27.25 -14.71
C LEU A 617 12.37 26.55 -16.00
N ARG A 618 11.81 26.95 -17.15
CA ARG A 618 12.06 26.28 -18.44
C ARG A 618 13.47 26.59 -18.93
N GLU A 619 13.86 27.86 -18.77
CA GLU A 619 15.15 28.44 -19.08
C GLU A 619 16.23 27.82 -18.19
N GLN A 620 15.97 27.68 -16.89
CA GLN A 620 16.89 27.03 -15.95
C GLN A 620 17.06 25.52 -16.25
N ILE A 621 15.99 24.81 -16.61
CA ILE A 621 16.06 23.41 -17.03
C ILE A 621 16.87 23.27 -18.33
N GLU A 622 16.67 24.16 -19.31
CA GLU A 622 17.45 24.12 -20.56
C GLU A 622 18.93 24.46 -20.32
N GLU A 623 19.25 25.45 -19.48
CA GLU A 623 20.63 25.80 -19.13
C GLU A 623 21.35 24.63 -18.46
N ILE A 624 20.75 24.00 -17.44
CA ILE A 624 21.35 22.85 -16.76
C ILE A 624 21.48 21.68 -17.74
N SER A 625 20.48 21.42 -18.59
CA SER A 625 20.54 20.36 -19.59
C SER A 625 21.59 20.61 -20.69
N ALA A 626 21.88 21.86 -21.03
CA ALA A 626 22.91 22.23 -21.99
C ALA A 626 24.32 22.13 -21.39
N ARG A 627 24.47 22.44 -20.09
CA ARG A 627 25.72 22.23 -19.34
C ARG A 627 25.99 20.74 -19.05
N HIS A 628 24.93 19.94 -18.84
CA HIS A 628 24.99 18.53 -18.48
C HIS A 628 24.19 17.62 -19.44
N PRO A 629 24.51 17.59 -20.76
CA PRO A 629 23.74 16.85 -21.76
C PRO A 629 23.76 15.32 -21.59
N ASP A 630 24.64 14.84 -20.71
CA ASP A 630 24.84 13.44 -20.36
C ASP A 630 24.08 12.99 -19.08
N GLY A 631 23.52 13.94 -18.33
CA GLY A 631 22.80 13.71 -17.08
C GLY A 631 23.61 13.01 -15.98
N PHE A 632 22.90 12.33 -15.07
CA PHE A 632 23.51 11.67 -13.91
C PHE A 632 24.01 10.28 -14.30
N LYS A 633 25.19 10.22 -14.93
CA LYS A 633 25.84 8.95 -15.30
C LYS A 633 26.20 8.13 -14.06
N VAL A 634 25.35 7.19 -13.70
CA VAL A 634 25.64 6.09 -12.77
C VAL A 634 26.67 5.17 -13.43
N LYS A 635 27.80 4.92 -12.75
CA LYS A 635 28.80 3.96 -13.23
C LYS A 635 28.27 2.53 -13.07
N LYS A 636 27.52 2.02 -14.06
CA LYS A 636 27.06 0.61 -14.09
C LYS A 636 28.27 -0.32 -13.95
N ASN A 637 28.46 -0.85 -12.73
CA ASN A 637 29.57 -1.71 -12.38
C ASN A 637 29.50 -2.99 -13.23
N LYS A 638 30.42 -3.15 -14.19
CA LYS A 638 30.39 -4.28 -15.15
C LYS A 638 30.38 -5.66 -14.48
N MET A 639 30.86 -5.76 -13.24
CA MET A 639 30.74 -6.95 -12.40
C MET A 639 29.30 -7.43 -12.16
N LEU A 640 28.29 -6.56 -12.14
CA LEU A 640 26.90 -6.96 -11.88
C LEU A 640 26.19 -7.51 -13.12
N GLN A 641 26.53 -7.05 -14.33
CA GLN A 641 25.96 -7.63 -15.56
C GLN A 641 26.41 -9.07 -15.82
N PHE A 642 27.53 -9.52 -15.22
CA PHE A 642 27.96 -10.92 -15.27
C PHE A 642 27.37 -11.79 -14.15
N LYS A 643 26.71 -11.22 -13.13
CA LYS A 643 26.16 -11.98 -11.98
C LYS A 643 24.67 -12.28 -12.04
N SER A 644 24.07 -12.24 -13.24
CA SER A 644 22.80 -12.93 -13.51
C SER A 644 22.97 -14.44 -13.79
N SER A 645 24.21 -14.94 -13.78
CA SER A 645 24.56 -16.36 -13.95
C SER A 645 25.75 -16.73 -13.05
N THR A 646 25.67 -17.87 -12.36
CA THR A 646 26.80 -18.66 -11.84
C THR A 646 27.76 -18.02 -10.81
N LEU A 647 27.39 -18.18 -9.52
CA LEU A 647 28.27 -18.58 -8.39
C LEU A 647 29.47 -17.70 -7.93
N THR A 648 30.14 -18.22 -6.88
CA THR A 648 31.29 -17.70 -6.08
C THR A 648 31.08 -16.33 -5.41
N VAL A 649 31.15 -16.15 -4.08
CA VAL A 649 32.01 -16.72 -3.02
C VAL A 649 33.50 -16.35 -3.20
N ILE A 650 34.25 -16.29 -2.09
CA ILE A 650 35.66 -15.89 -1.97
C ILE A 650 35.96 -14.41 -2.30
N ARG A 651 35.75 -13.54 -1.29
CA ARG A 651 36.62 -12.39 -1.02
C ARG A 651 36.51 -11.94 0.45
N MET A 652 36.99 -12.79 1.36
CA MET A 652 37.30 -12.36 2.74
C MET A 652 38.63 -11.60 2.76
N ASN A 653 38.81 -10.70 3.73
CA ASN A 653 39.91 -9.75 3.74
C ASN A 653 41.22 -10.35 4.29
N GLU A 654 42.34 -10.15 3.58
CA GLU A 654 43.69 -10.44 4.11
C GLU A 654 44.08 -9.55 5.30
N ARG A 655 43.29 -8.50 5.59
CA ARG A 655 43.49 -7.58 6.72
C ARG A 655 43.33 -8.26 8.09
N GLU A 656 42.45 -9.25 8.20
CA GLU A 656 42.14 -9.93 9.48
C GLU A 656 43.23 -10.95 9.86
N LYS A 657 43.82 -11.64 8.88
CA LYS A 657 44.97 -12.53 9.10
C LYS A 657 46.20 -11.83 9.70
N LYS A 658 46.34 -10.51 9.52
CA LYS A 658 47.44 -9.74 10.12
C LYS A 658 47.23 -9.36 11.59
N MET A 659 46.01 -9.39 12.12
CA MET A 659 45.77 -9.13 13.55
C MET A 659 45.91 -10.39 14.42
N LEU A 660 45.71 -11.58 13.85
CA LEU A 660 45.85 -12.87 14.55
C LEU A 660 47.28 -13.44 14.53
N ALA A 661 48.25 -12.72 13.97
CA ALA A 661 49.64 -13.19 13.78
C ALA A 661 50.69 -12.43 14.63
N SER A 662 50.28 -11.52 15.51
CA SER A 662 51.18 -10.64 16.28
C SER A 662 50.75 -10.52 17.75
N GLY A 663 51.05 -11.52 18.56
CA GLY A 663 50.68 -11.49 19.99
C GLY A 663 51.04 -12.74 20.81
N SER A 664 52.33 -13.10 20.91
CA SER A 664 52.84 -14.06 21.92
C SER A 664 54.38 -14.06 22.02
N SER A 665 54.96 -13.12 22.79
CA SER A 665 56.30 -13.25 23.39
C SER A 665 56.68 -12.08 24.33
N VAL A 666 56.32 -12.17 25.61
CA VAL A 666 57.06 -11.55 26.73
C VAL A 666 56.96 -12.51 27.92
N ASN A 667 58.06 -12.72 28.63
CA ASN A 667 58.15 -13.62 29.78
C ASN A 667 57.76 -12.92 31.09
N GLY A 668 57.41 -13.70 32.11
CA GLY A 668 57.31 -13.27 33.50
C GLY A 668 57.37 -14.50 34.42
N GLU A 669 58.45 -14.62 35.18
CA GLU A 669 58.59 -15.54 36.31
C GLU A 669 58.31 -14.77 37.62
N ASP A 670 58.16 -15.52 38.73
CA ASP A 670 57.74 -15.10 40.09
C ASP A 670 56.27 -14.62 40.25
#